data_AF-A0A521TYJ4-F1
#
_entry.id   AF-A0A521TYJ4-F1
#
_cell.length_a   1.000
_cell.length_b   1.000
_cell.length_c   1.000
_cell.angle_alpha   90.00
_cell.angle_beta   90.00
_cell.angle_gamma   90.00
#
_symmetry.space_group_name_H-M   'P 1'
#
loop_
_entity.id
_entity.type
_entity.pdbx_description
1 polymer ?
#
loop_
_entity_poly.entity_id
_entity_poly.type
_entity_poly.pdbx_seq_one_letter_code
_entity_poly.pdbx_strand_id
1 'polypeptide(L)'
;MAGQSNAGAQSVSRAPPRIGSLLGGLAFALGLILLVLGEIAFDESMQMRFEHDPAFEALRAPFLTRFLPGIVGVTFGATLIGLGARRLGFASALPAERSWVVPVSNRRRRVAHTLIGIGVVLSATLCAQILASDPGRWDESTRAIIFTYVRPPLFFASIGFGLVGCALLGTTRYERLPFDRWDAAWTVAMMALFVAETVPTLEDWRYSFIGDEHAFYQVAYELASGRSWDMFWQAGVYSTHPLVSSWIPAVTMRIFGDDFTGWKLGSVAIALMIVALTYLAGRWLFDRTVALVASAIVATSHYLFAYSHTGHNNIDSIPPVILTILMVGLATRRPSRLTWFLAGVAGGSSLYFFFAARVAGPMLAIGTLLRGRAGFRSAIGPAALGCALAIAPFVARNQLEILTRMLVESATTKQVPLLSVLYEIISLTGWSAVAFHWSDAHGLYISLGLLDPLSAALSAAGVGIALFAPGDWRRRALAIWFVAILLITGGFARHSGISVPRLLVAVPILGLFAGDAVRAIGRSIGVIGDRVTAGRRNTGAVLLIAFVAAVVGLNLYRFRVQTPLRNHVMPETMIVAVVYDERCRVGGAYPLVIWGGRSGGIATMLSGYEPGTHVPMIVTEPEFLRIPAYQRWSCVVVHHAEGDTARRVVDAVRRAQPGAEITTLTDTAGRSSAVLITRPGETSPAAGPLGEGRLLYAIARGDSRRGAGLGALQEIADIARDPSGRWFVADRGNRRITEFDASWRPIAHWGRGVLSTPTGLAADDRGLVVLDAGLRAIVLVDSSGSIQRTITWSDLALGNPTGIAIDRRGRIIIADESTGRLLAFERDIKRVAELRMSNSDPDPSRNARTSDIAVASDGSMALYEAARGRVIISDEMGRATDAFETGIRDGRIAVGGDGSIWIGGGQGRGIARYGRDGRLIADFPQGSIYGGFGEGGVAGIIVDDTHGELVVGWRYQSVTRYRVSP
;
A
#
# COMPACT_ATOMS: atom_id res chain seq x y z
N MET A 1 40.78 -83.91 -19.63
CA MET A 1 42.25 -84.01 -19.51
C MET A 1 42.78 -82.69 -19.00
N ALA A 2 43.78 -82.78 -18.13
CA ALA A 2 44.56 -81.71 -17.47
C ALA A 2 44.93 -80.53 -18.39
N GLY A 3 45.26 -79.32 -17.94
CA GLY A 3 45.63 -78.80 -16.63
C GLY A 3 46.75 -77.77 -16.80
N GLN A 4 46.67 -76.66 -16.03
CA GLN A 4 47.76 -75.75 -15.61
C GLN A 4 48.47 -74.91 -16.72
N SER A 5 48.94 -73.67 -16.53
CA SER A 5 49.29 -72.88 -15.33
C SER A 5 49.40 -71.36 -15.63
N ASN A 6 49.14 -70.57 -14.59
CA ASN A 6 49.84 -69.37 -14.08
C ASN A 6 50.13 -68.13 -14.97
N ALA A 7 49.63 -66.96 -14.53
CA ALA A 7 50.41 -65.96 -13.75
C ALA A 7 49.83 -64.53 -13.93
N GLY A 8 49.64 -63.79 -12.83
CA GLY A 8 49.37 -62.34 -12.86
C GLY A 8 48.68 -61.82 -11.61
N ALA A 9 49.41 -61.07 -10.79
CA ALA A 9 49.11 -60.70 -9.43
C ALA A 9 48.16 -59.49 -9.23
N GLN A 10 47.69 -59.42 -7.98
CA GLN A 10 46.95 -58.38 -7.25
C GLN A 10 47.27 -56.91 -7.57
N SER A 11 46.25 -56.04 -7.52
CA SER A 11 46.15 -55.00 -6.47
C SER A 11 44.78 -54.31 -6.44
N VAL A 12 44.29 -54.10 -5.22
CA VAL A 12 43.13 -53.28 -4.86
C VAL A 12 43.51 -51.80 -5.08
N SER A 13 42.70 -51.04 -5.82
CA SER A 13 42.67 -49.59 -5.66
C SER A 13 41.23 -49.10 -5.44
N ARG A 14 41.00 -48.55 -4.25
CA ARG A 14 39.86 -47.68 -3.95
C ARG A 14 39.96 -46.46 -4.87
N ALA A 15 38.95 -46.23 -5.71
CA ALA A 15 38.78 -44.97 -6.43
C ALA A 15 37.59 -44.17 -5.83
N PRO A 16 37.72 -42.84 -5.69
CA PRO A 16 36.90 -42.02 -4.79
C PRO A 16 35.48 -41.74 -5.34
N PRO A 17 34.56 -41.20 -4.51
CA PRO A 17 33.25 -40.76 -4.98
C PRO A 17 33.43 -39.73 -6.09
N ARG A 18 32.87 -40.01 -7.28
CA ARG A 18 32.97 -39.11 -8.44
C ARG A 18 32.21 -37.82 -8.15
N ILE A 19 33.01 -36.78 -8.01
CA ILE A 19 32.74 -35.38 -7.67
C ILE A 19 31.67 -34.73 -8.59
N GLY A 20 31.29 -35.34 -9.71
CA GLY A 20 30.34 -34.79 -10.69
C GLY A 20 28.87 -34.65 -10.26
N SER A 21 28.35 -35.53 -9.39
CA SER A 21 26.96 -35.40 -8.89
C SER A 21 26.84 -34.37 -7.77
N LEU A 22 27.90 -34.23 -6.97
CA LEU A 22 28.07 -33.15 -6.00
C LEU A 22 28.33 -31.82 -6.71
N LEU A 23 29.09 -31.78 -7.80
CA LEU A 23 29.31 -30.59 -8.63
C LEU A 23 28.08 -30.16 -9.44
N GLY A 24 27.18 -31.08 -9.83
CA GLY A 24 25.93 -30.70 -10.50
C GLY A 24 24.90 -30.11 -9.53
N GLY A 25 24.82 -30.66 -8.31
CA GLY A 25 24.05 -30.09 -7.20
C GLY A 25 24.66 -28.79 -6.67
N LEU A 26 25.99 -28.73 -6.55
CA LEU A 26 26.71 -27.50 -6.25
C LEU A 26 26.57 -26.50 -7.38
N ALA A 27 26.66 -26.83 -8.66
CA ALA A 27 26.53 -25.84 -9.75
C ALA A 27 25.11 -25.27 -9.87
N PHE A 28 24.07 -26.04 -9.51
CA PHE A 28 22.70 -25.53 -9.39
C PHE A 28 22.52 -24.67 -8.15
N ALA A 29 23.07 -25.08 -7.00
CA ALA A 29 23.04 -24.28 -5.76
C ALA A 29 23.94 -23.03 -5.85
N LEU A 30 25.11 -23.13 -6.47
CA LEU A 30 26.07 -22.07 -6.78
C LEU A 30 25.55 -21.19 -7.91
N GLY A 31 24.76 -21.71 -8.85
CA GLY A 31 24.04 -20.90 -9.84
C GLY A 31 22.88 -20.12 -9.22
N LEU A 32 22.15 -20.71 -8.26
CA LEU A 32 21.14 -20.01 -7.45
C LEU A 32 21.80 -19.00 -6.50
N ILE A 33 22.92 -19.38 -5.87
CA ILE A 33 23.74 -18.56 -4.97
C ILE A 33 24.50 -17.50 -5.76
N LEU A 34 24.88 -17.68 -7.03
CA LEU A 34 25.48 -16.65 -7.89
C LEU A 34 24.43 -15.78 -8.59
N LEU A 35 23.18 -16.24 -8.74
CA LEU A 35 22.05 -15.35 -9.02
C LEU A 35 21.76 -14.46 -7.81
N VAL A 36 21.73 -15.06 -6.63
CA VAL A 36 21.51 -14.38 -5.35
C VAL A 36 22.73 -13.53 -4.96
N LEU A 37 23.96 -13.96 -5.23
CA LEU A 37 25.20 -13.20 -5.02
C LEU A 37 25.49 -12.23 -6.16
N GLY A 38 25.00 -12.45 -7.37
CA GLY A 38 25.01 -11.46 -8.44
C GLY A 38 24.08 -10.29 -8.13
N GLU A 39 22.99 -10.53 -7.40
CA GLU A 39 22.13 -9.50 -6.82
C GLU A 39 22.65 -8.94 -5.48
N ILE A 40 23.37 -9.72 -4.65
CA ILE A 40 23.97 -9.25 -3.38
C ILE A 40 25.33 -8.54 -3.59
N ALA A 41 26.06 -8.82 -4.68
CA ALA A 41 27.37 -8.20 -4.97
C ALA A 41 27.27 -6.87 -5.72
N PHE A 42 26.07 -6.41 -6.06
CA PHE A 42 25.84 -5.04 -6.52
C PHE A 42 25.35 -4.17 -5.35
N ASP A 43 26.19 -4.07 -4.33
CA ASP A 43 26.12 -3.05 -3.29
C ASP A 43 26.93 -1.82 -3.75
N GLU A 44 26.38 -0.61 -3.58
CA GLU A 44 27.04 0.66 -3.90
C GLU A 44 28.38 0.83 -3.14
N SER A 45 28.59 0.08 -2.05
CA SER A 45 29.86 0.05 -1.33
C SER A 45 31.02 -0.64 -2.10
N MET A 46 30.72 -1.51 -3.09
CA MET A 46 31.72 -2.13 -3.97
C MET A 46 32.02 -1.31 -5.23
N GLN A 47 31.11 -0.44 -5.67
CA GLN A 47 31.30 0.42 -6.86
C GLN A 47 32.48 1.38 -6.68
N MET A 48 32.67 1.95 -5.49
CA MET A 48 33.77 2.88 -5.22
C MET A 48 35.18 2.24 -5.27
N ARG A 49 35.31 0.90 -5.30
CA ARG A 49 36.62 0.22 -5.29
C ARG A 49 37.17 -0.15 -6.66
N PHE A 50 36.38 -0.07 -7.73
CA PHE A 50 36.79 -0.54 -9.06
C PHE A 50 36.60 0.48 -10.19
N GLU A 51 36.28 1.74 -9.88
CA GLU A 51 36.08 2.81 -10.88
C GLU A 51 37.32 3.19 -11.70
N HIS A 52 38.50 2.67 -11.36
CA HIS A 52 39.75 3.02 -12.04
C HIS A 52 40.43 1.86 -12.77
N ASP A 53 39.74 0.71 -12.97
CA ASP A 53 40.30 -0.42 -13.73
C ASP A 53 39.83 -0.40 -15.20
N PRO A 54 40.70 -0.05 -16.17
CA PRO A 54 40.35 0.03 -17.59
C PRO A 54 40.02 -1.34 -18.21
N ALA A 55 40.35 -2.47 -17.58
CA ALA A 55 39.92 -3.79 -18.03
C ALA A 55 38.41 -4.01 -17.80
N PHE A 56 37.82 -3.32 -16.82
CA PHE A 56 36.42 -3.45 -16.46
C PHE A 56 35.50 -2.64 -17.39
N GLU A 57 35.95 -1.48 -17.89
CA GLU A 57 35.22 -0.69 -18.89
C GLU A 57 35.12 -1.42 -20.25
N ALA A 58 36.18 -2.12 -20.67
CA ALA A 58 36.22 -2.84 -21.94
C ALA A 58 35.25 -4.03 -22.01
N LEU A 59 34.87 -4.62 -20.87
CA LEU A 59 33.96 -5.77 -20.78
C LEU A 59 32.48 -5.38 -20.58
N ARG A 60 32.21 -4.16 -20.10
CA ARG A 60 30.86 -3.73 -19.67
C ARG A 60 29.92 -3.42 -20.85
N ALA A 61 30.43 -2.87 -21.95
CA ALA A 61 29.58 -2.37 -23.03
C ALA A 61 29.08 -3.43 -24.06
N PRO A 62 29.86 -4.45 -24.47
CA PRO A 62 29.38 -5.45 -25.44
C PRO A 62 28.64 -6.65 -24.81
N PHE A 63 28.92 -6.98 -23.54
CA PHE A 63 28.46 -8.23 -22.93
C PHE A 63 27.01 -8.16 -22.37
N LEU A 64 26.64 -7.03 -21.76
CA LEU A 64 25.34 -6.85 -21.08
C LEU A 64 24.19 -6.54 -22.04
N THR A 65 24.46 -5.91 -23.18
CA THR A 65 23.40 -5.37 -24.06
C THR A 65 23.09 -6.23 -25.30
N ARG A 66 24.03 -7.07 -25.77
CA ARG A 66 23.84 -7.85 -27.00
C ARG A 66 23.83 -9.37 -26.85
N PHE A 67 24.48 -9.93 -25.83
CA PHE A 67 24.68 -11.39 -25.76
C PHE A 67 24.05 -12.07 -24.54
N LEU A 68 23.86 -11.41 -23.40
CA LEU A 68 23.37 -12.08 -22.18
C LEU A 68 21.90 -12.58 -22.25
N PRO A 69 20.92 -11.82 -22.80
CA PRO A 69 19.55 -12.32 -22.92
C PRO A 69 19.40 -13.43 -23.99
N GLY A 70 20.22 -13.38 -25.04
CA GLY A 70 20.24 -14.36 -26.13
C GLY A 70 21.00 -15.65 -25.78
N ILE A 71 22.15 -15.56 -25.12
CA ILE A 71 22.96 -16.73 -24.74
C ILE A 71 22.36 -17.44 -23.52
N VAL A 72 21.80 -16.76 -22.53
CA VAL A 72 21.12 -17.44 -21.40
C VAL A 72 19.83 -18.13 -21.86
N GLY A 73 19.07 -17.52 -22.77
CA GLY A 73 17.87 -18.13 -23.34
C GLY A 73 18.13 -19.28 -24.33
N VAL A 74 19.11 -19.13 -25.23
CA VAL A 74 19.38 -20.13 -26.29
C VAL A 74 20.26 -21.26 -25.77
N THR A 75 21.20 -21.02 -24.85
CA THR A 75 22.08 -22.09 -24.33
C THR A 75 21.39 -22.91 -23.23
N PHE A 76 20.56 -22.31 -22.36
CA PHE A 76 19.77 -23.08 -21.38
C PHE A 76 18.67 -23.91 -22.07
N GLY A 77 18.06 -23.38 -23.13
CA GLY A 77 17.08 -24.09 -23.96
C GLY A 77 17.70 -25.19 -24.84
N ALA A 78 18.79 -24.91 -25.54
CA ALA A 78 19.42 -25.88 -26.46
C ALA A 78 20.19 -26.99 -25.73
N THR A 79 20.80 -26.70 -24.56
CA THR A 79 21.57 -27.71 -23.81
C THR A 79 20.64 -28.67 -23.04
N LEU A 80 19.47 -28.23 -22.56
CA LEU A 80 18.48 -29.12 -21.94
C LEU A 80 17.69 -29.97 -22.95
N ILE A 81 17.48 -29.44 -24.17
CA ILE A 81 16.80 -30.17 -25.26
C ILE A 81 17.78 -31.12 -25.99
N GLY A 82 19.07 -30.78 -26.04
CA GLY A 82 20.12 -31.58 -26.71
C GLY A 82 20.70 -32.73 -25.87
N LEU A 83 20.88 -32.58 -24.55
CA LEU A 83 21.55 -33.59 -23.71
C LEU A 83 20.61 -34.55 -22.96
N GLY A 84 19.30 -34.29 -22.95
CA GLY A 84 18.31 -35.16 -22.30
C GLY A 84 17.73 -36.27 -23.18
N ALA A 85 18.06 -36.31 -24.48
CA ALA A 85 17.33 -37.11 -25.47
C ALA A 85 18.02 -38.41 -25.92
N ARG A 86 19.27 -38.70 -25.58
CA ARG A 86 19.91 -39.96 -26.01
C ARG A 86 20.91 -40.49 -24.97
N ARG A 87 20.64 -41.73 -24.53
CA ARG A 87 21.53 -42.68 -23.80
C ARG A 87 21.54 -42.59 -22.26
N LEU A 88 20.76 -43.46 -21.61
CA LEU A 88 21.25 -44.71 -20.99
C LEU A 88 20.16 -45.27 -20.06
N GLY A 89 19.68 -46.47 -20.38
CA GLY A 89 18.65 -47.18 -19.63
C GLY A 89 19.21 -47.98 -18.45
N PHE A 90 18.37 -48.17 -17.43
CA PHE A 90 18.25 -49.39 -16.63
C PHE A 90 16.82 -49.47 -16.08
N ALA A 91 16.27 -50.68 -16.11
CA ALA A 91 14.88 -51.02 -15.81
C ALA A 91 14.67 -51.37 -14.33
N SER A 92 13.46 -51.07 -13.84
CA SER A 92 12.62 -51.87 -12.90
C SER A 92 11.60 -50.90 -12.25
N ALA A 93 10.34 -50.92 -12.67
CA ALA A 93 9.24 -51.82 -12.26
C ALA A 93 8.44 -51.24 -11.09
N LEU A 94 7.36 -50.51 -11.43
CA LEU A 94 6.16 -50.37 -10.60
C LEU A 94 4.93 -50.55 -11.52
N PRO A 95 3.83 -51.12 -11.01
CA PRO A 95 2.87 -51.85 -11.83
C PRO A 95 2.11 -50.92 -12.79
N ALA A 96 2.06 -51.32 -14.06
CA ALA A 96 1.20 -50.71 -15.05
C ALA A 96 -0.26 -51.06 -14.74
N GLU A 97 -0.99 -50.13 -14.12
CA GLU A 97 -2.45 -50.11 -14.28
C GLU A 97 -2.75 -49.88 -15.76
N ARG A 98 -3.24 -50.92 -16.44
CA ARG A 98 -3.74 -50.87 -17.82
C ARG A 98 -4.86 -49.84 -17.90
N SER A 99 -4.50 -48.61 -18.25
CA SER A 99 -5.43 -47.59 -18.69
C SER A 99 -5.39 -47.52 -20.21
N TRP A 100 -6.53 -47.76 -20.84
CA TRP A 100 -6.74 -47.49 -22.26
C TRP A 100 -6.54 -45.99 -22.50
N VAL A 101 -5.32 -45.60 -22.88
CA VAL A 101 -4.97 -44.24 -23.30
C VAL A 101 -5.37 -44.12 -24.76
N VAL A 102 -6.49 -43.45 -25.04
CA VAL A 102 -6.84 -43.11 -26.42
C VAL A 102 -5.78 -42.13 -26.94
N PRO A 103 -5.01 -42.48 -27.99
CA PRO A 103 -3.99 -41.59 -28.53
C PRO A 103 -4.64 -40.33 -29.12
N VAL A 104 -4.19 -39.16 -28.65
CA VAL A 104 -4.61 -37.86 -29.20
C VAL A 104 -4.21 -37.77 -30.67
N SER A 105 -5.16 -37.52 -31.58
CA SER A 105 -4.88 -37.43 -33.02
C SER A 105 -3.86 -36.34 -33.35
N ASN A 106 -3.06 -36.55 -34.40
CA ASN A 106 -2.07 -35.57 -34.86
C ASN A 106 -2.71 -34.22 -35.25
N ARG A 107 -3.96 -34.24 -35.72
CA ARG A 107 -4.75 -33.01 -35.99
C ARG A 107 -5.04 -32.26 -34.69
N ARG A 108 -5.52 -32.96 -33.65
CA ARG A 108 -5.82 -32.36 -32.34
C ARG A 108 -4.57 -31.80 -31.65
N ARG A 109 -3.43 -32.49 -31.77
CA ARG A 109 -2.13 -31.98 -31.27
C ARG A 109 -1.69 -30.69 -31.98
N ARG A 110 -1.82 -30.63 -33.31
CA ARG A 110 -1.48 -29.42 -34.08
C ARG A 110 -2.33 -28.23 -33.65
N VAL A 111 -3.66 -28.40 -33.64
CA VAL A 111 -4.59 -27.35 -33.17
C VAL A 111 -4.23 -26.88 -31.76
N ALA A 112 -3.94 -27.81 -30.85
CA ALA A 112 -3.60 -27.45 -29.48
C ALA A 112 -2.32 -26.62 -29.35
N HIS A 113 -1.25 -27.00 -30.06
CA HIS A 113 -0.01 -26.22 -30.07
C HIS A 113 -0.19 -24.86 -30.75
N THR A 114 -1.01 -24.76 -31.80
CA THR A 114 -1.37 -23.48 -32.43
C THR A 114 -2.07 -22.55 -31.44
N LEU A 115 -3.05 -23.05 -30.69
CA LEU A 115 -3.74 -22.25 -29.67
C LEU A 115 -2.78 -21.79 -28.57
N ILE A 116 -1.89 -22.66 -28.08
CA ILE A 116 -0.84 -22.26 -27.13
C ILE A 116 0.04 -21.15 -27.73
N GLY A 117 0.46 -21.30 -28.99
CA GLY A 117 1.24 -20.29 -29.71
C GLY A 117 0.53 -18.94 -29.79
N ILE A 118 -0.77 -18.93 -30.10
CA ILE A 118 -1.60 -17.71 -30.09
C ILE A 118 -1.58 -17.06 -28.71
N GLY A 119 -1.78 -17.85 -27.64
CA GLY A 119 -1.72 -17.33 -26.28
C GLY A 119 -0.39 -16.66 -25.95
N VAL A 120 0.73 -17.28 -26.31
CA VAL A 120 2.07 -16.71 -26.14
C VAL A 120 2.25 -15.41 -26.93
N VAL A 121 1.80 -15.37 -28.19
CA VAL A 121 1.88 -14.16 -29.03
C VAL A 121 1.06 -13.02 -28.43
N LEU A 122 -0.18 -13.27 -27.99
CA LEU A 122 -1.02 -12.24 -27.34
C LEU A 122 -0.36 -11.69 -26.06
N SER A 123 0.24 -12.57 -25.26
CA SER A 123 1.00 -12.15 -24.08
C SER A 123 2.21 -11.29 -24.46
N ALA A 124 2.97 -11.66 -25.48
CA ALA A 124 4.11 -10.87 -25.96
C ALA A 124 3.66 -9.51 -26.52
N THR A 125 2.54 -9.46 -27.25
CA THR A 125 1.92 -8.21 -27.73
C THR A 125 1.52 -7.30 -26.56
N LEU A 126 0.88 -7.86 -25.53
CA LEU A 126 0.54 -7.11 -24.33
C LEU A 126 1.79 -6.54 -23.64
N CYS A 127 2.84 -7.34 -23.47
CA CYS A 127 4.11 -6.88 -22.89
C CYS A 127 4.76 -5.78 -23.74
N ALA A 128 4.76 -5.92 -25.06
CA ALA A 128 5.27 -4.88 -25.96
C ALA A 128 4.47 -3.58 -25.83
N GLN A 129 3.13 -3.65 -25.73
CA GLN A 129 2.29 -2.49 -25.46
C GLN A 129 2.58 -1.82 -24.11
N ILE A 130 2.92 -2.60 -23.09
CA ILE A 130 3.29 -2.08 -21.77
C ILE A 130 4.65 -1.37 -21.84
N LEU A 131 5.66 -2.02 -22.43
CA LEU A 131 7.04 -1.52 -22.51
C LEU A 131 7.16 -0.30 -23.42
N ALA A 132 6.42 -0.25 -24.53
CA ALA A 132 6.47 0.85 -25.48
C ALA A 132 5.56 2.03 -25.09
N SER A 133 4.70 1.88 -24.08
CA SER A 133 3.79 2.94 -23.65
C SER A 133 4.44 3.94 -22.70
N ASP A 134 4.21 5.24 -22.93
CA ASP A 134 4.38 6.30 -21.95
C ASP A 134 2.99 6.86 -21.59
N PRO A 135 2.33 6.31 -20.56
CA PRO A 135 0.97 6.73 -20.18
C PRO A 135 0.86 8.21 -19.80
N GLY A 136 1.98 8.86 -19.46
CA GLY A 136 2.00 10.29 -19.13
C GLY A 136 1.73 11.19 -20.34
N ARG A 137 1.87 10.67 -21.56
CA ARG A 137 1.59 11.40 -22.81
C ARG A 137 0.17 11.20 -23.33
N TRP A 138 -0.62 10.33 -22.69
CA TRP A 138 -1.97 9.99 -23.13
C TRP A 138 -3.01 10.85 -22.42
N ASP A 139 -3.98 11.34 -23.19
CA ASP A 139 -5.19 11.93 -22.61
C ASP A 139 -5.99 10.89 -21.80
N GLU A 140 -6.97 11.36 -21.03
CA GLU A 140 -7.77 10.49 -20.15
C GLU A 140 -8.61 9.47 -20.94
N SER A 141 -9.13 9.86 -22.10
CA SER A 141 -9.90 8.99 -23.00
C SER A 141 -9.07 7.82 -23.52
N THR A 142 -7.84 8.08 -23.96
CA THR A 142 -6.90 7.08 -24.48
C THR A 142 -6.46 6.14 -23.36
N ARG A 143 -6.17 6.68 -22.16
CA ARG A 143 -5.89 5.86 -20.97
C ARG A 143 -7.07 4.96 -20.63
N ALA A 144 -8.29 5.48 -20.63
CA ALA A 144 -9.50 4.70 -20.37
C ALA A 144 -9.67 3.56 -21.37
N ILE A 145 -9.49 3.83 -22.67
CA ILE A 145 -9.59 2.83 -23.73
C ILE A 145 -8.54 1.73 -23.52
N ILE A 146 -7.27 2.11 -23.40
CA ILE A 146 -6.17 1.14 -23.35
C ILE A 146 -6.23 0.30 -22.07
N PHE A 147 -6.41 0.96 -20.91
CA PHE A 147 -6.37 0.28 -19.63
C PHE A 147 -7.62 -0.57 -19.34
N THR A 148 -8.78 -0.19 -19.88
CA THR A 148 -10.03 -0.91 -19.62
C THR A 148 -10.34 -1.93 -20.72
N TYR A 149 -10.18 -1.55 -21.98
CA TYR A 149 -10.73 -2.29 -23.11
C TYR A 149 -9.68 -2.99 -24.00
N VAL A 150 -8.38 -2.70 -23.82
CA VAL A 150 -7.32 -3.34 -24.63
C VAL A 150 -6.51 -4.31 -23.77
N ARG A 151 -5.91 -3.82 -22.69
CA ARG A 151 -4.96 -4.58 -21.88
C ARG A 151 -5.58 -5.79 -21.16
N PRO A 152 -6.68 -5.65 -20.39
CA PRO A 152 -7.28 -6.79 -19.70
C PRO A 152 -7.79 -7.87 -20.65
N PRO A 153 -8.51 -7.56 -21.75
CA PRO A 153 -8.94 -8.59 -22.71
C PRO A 153 -7.78 -9.37 -23.34
N LEU A 154 -6.68 -8.71 -23.70
CA LEU A 154 -5.48 -9.38 -24.22
C LEU A 154 -4.88 -10.35 -23.18
N PHE A 155 -4.84 -9.94 -21.92
CA PHE A 155 -4.36 -10.77 -20.82
C PHE A 155 -5.24 -12.01 -20.60
N PHE A 156 -6.55 -11.84 -20.51
CA PHE A 156 -7.46 -12.97 -20.31
C PHE A 156 -7.51 -13.88 -21.55
N ALA A 157 -7.42 -13.33 -22.76
CA ALA A 157 -7.34 -14.10 -23.98
C ALA A 157 -6.06 -14.95 -24.04
N SER A 158 -4.90 -14.40 -23.65
CA SER A 158 -3.64 -15.15 -23.65
C SER A 158 -3.71 -16.40 -22.77
N ILE A 159 -4.25 -16.25 -21.55
CA ILE A 159 -4.50 -17.34 -20.61
C ILE A 159 -5.55 -18.30 -21.18
N GLY A 160 -6.63 -17.79 -21.75
CA GLY A 160 -7.73 -18.58 -22.33
C GLY A 160 -7.26 -19.49 -23.46
N PHE A 161 -6.44 -18.99 -24.38
CA PHE A 161 -5.85 -19.78 -25.45
C PHE A 161 -4.90 -20.87 -24.92
N GLY A 162 -4.08 -20.55 -23.92
CA GLY A 162 -3.24 -21.52 -23.21
C GLY A 162 -4.07 -22.63 -22.56
N LEU A 163 -5.18 -22.26 -21.90
CA LEU A 163 -6.11 -23.18 -21.25
C LEU A 163 -6.71 -24.17 -22.25
N VAL A 164 -7.27 -23.68 -23.36
CA VAL A 164 -7.90 -24.52 -24.39
C VAL A 164 -6.86 -25.45 -25.04
N GLY A 165 -5.67 -24.93 -25.35
CA GLY A 165 -4.59 -25.74 -25.90
C GLY A 165 -4.12 -26.85 -24.95
N CYS A 166 -3.91 -26.54 -23.67
CA CYS A 166 -3.55 -27.54 -22.66
C CYS A 166 -4.67 -28.57 -22.42
N ALA A 167 -5.94 -28.16 -22.50
CA ALA A 167 -7.09 -29.06 -22.43
C ALA A 167 -7.13 -30.04 -23.61
N LEU A 168 -6.85 -29.57 -24.83
CA LEU A 168 -6.82 -30.42 -26.03
C LEU A 168 -5.68 -31.44 -26.03
N LEU A 169 -4.57 -31.17 -25.34
CA LEU A 169 -3.44 -32.09 -25.18
C LEU A 169 -3.64 -33.13 -24.07
N GLY A 170 -4.65 -32.95 -23.22
CA GLY A 170 -4.98 -33.89 -22.13
C GLY A 170 -5.85 -35.06 -22.60
N THR A 171 -5.70 -36.22 -21.94
CA THR A 171 -6.63 -37.34 -22.05
C THR A 171 -7.75 -37.16 -21.03
N THR A 172 -8.98 -37.04 -21.51
CA THR A 172 -10.15 -36.76 -20.69
C THR A 172 -10.60 -38.02 -19.95
N ARG A 173 -10.21 -38.17 -18.67
CA ARG A 173 -11.00 -38.94 -17.70
C ARG A 173 -11.69 -37.94 -16.77
N TYR A 174 -12.98 -37.72 -17.01
CA TYR A 174 -13.83 -36.90 -16.14
C TYR A 174 -14.42 -37.80 -15.06
N GLU A 175 -13.76 -37.89 -13.92
CA GLU A 175 -14.49 -38.23 -12.69
C GLU A 175 -15.21 -36.97 -12.21
N ARG A 176 -16.51 -37.07 -11.92
CA ARG A 176 -17.25 -35.96 -11.31
C ARG A 176 -16.57 -35.55 -10.00
N LEU A 177 -16.60 -34.25 -9.70
CA LEU A 177 -16.27 -33.79 -8.35
C LEU A 177 -17.19 -34.56 -7.39
N PRO A 178 -16.69 -35.16 -6.31
CA PRO A 178 -17.54 -35.76 -5.31
C PRO A 178 -18.12 -34.62 -4.45
N PHE A 179 -18.90 -33.76 -5.11
CA PHE A 179 -19.56 -32.58 -4.58
C PHE A 179 -21.05 -32.80 -4.78
N ASP A 180 -21.73 -33.13 -3.68
CA ASP A 180 -23.16 -33.38 -3.65
C ASP A 180 -23.95 -32.15 -3.19
N ARG A 181 -25.28 -32.26 -3.19
CA ARG A 181 -26.17 -31.18 -2.72
C ARG A 181 -25.91 -30.77 -1.27
N TRP A 182 -25.42 -31.68 -0.43
CA TRP A 182 -25.14 -31.41 0.97
C TRP A 182 -23.79 -30.69 1.14
N ASP A 183 -22.82 -30.97 0.27
CA ASP A 183 -21.57 -30.21 0.18
C ASP A 183 -21.85 -28.74 -0.21
N ALA A 184 -22.75 -28.54 -1.18
CA ALA A 184 -23.25 -27.22 -1.57
C ALA A 184 -23.98 -26.54 -0.41
N ALA A 185 -24.94 -27.22 0.21
CA ALA A 185 -25.72 -26.69 1.33
C ALA A 185 -24.83 -26.26 2.50
N TRP A 186 -23.80 -27.06 2.85
CA TRP A 186 -22.85 -26.69 3.90
C TRP A 186 -22.05 -25.44 3.54
N THR A 187 -21.48 -25.39 2.33
CA THR A 187 -20.66 -24.25 1.91
C THR A 187 -21.48 -22.97 1.92
N VAL A 188 -22.72 -23.02 1.40
CA VAL A 188 -23.66 -21.90 1.44
C VAL A 188 -24.04 -21.54 2.87
N ALA A 189 -24.28 -22.51 3.75
CA ALA A 189 -24.62 -22.24 5.15
C ALA A 189 -23.47 -21.54 5.89
N MET A 190 -22.21 -21.95 5.68
CA MET A 190 -21.05 -21.30 6.28
C MET A 190 -20.83 -19.88 5.72
N MET A 191 -21.03 -19.66 4.43
CA MET A 191 -21.01 -18.33 3.82
C MET A 191 -22.13 -17.44 4.36
N ALA A 192 -23.34 -17.97 4.49
CA ALA A 192 -24.49 -17.25 5.04
C ALA A 192 -24.29 -16.89 6.51
N LEU A 193 -23.69 -17.79 7.31
CA LEU A 193 -23.30 -17.51 8.69
C LEU A 193 -22.30 -16.34 8.75
N PHE A 194 -21.26 -16.36 7.91
CA PHE A 194 -20.30 -15.26 7.86
C PHE A 194 -20.97 -13.92 7.52
N VAL A 195 -21.86 -13.91 6.53
CA VAL A 195 -22.64 -12.72 6.13
C VAL A 195 -23.53 -12.24 7.26
N ALA A 196 -24.30 -13.14 7.88
CA ALA A 196 -25.24 -12.82 8.95
C ALA A 196 -24.53 -12.19 10.16
N GLU A 197 -23.32 -12.62 10.46
CA GLU A 197 -22.54 -12.07 11.57
C GLU A 197 -21.83 -10.76 11.23
N THR A 198 -21.41 -10.59 9.98
CA THR A 198 -20.55 -9.46 9.60
C THR A 198 -21.34 -8.26 9.07
N VAL A 199 -22.25 -8.48 8.12
CA VAL A 199 -22.92 -7.40 7.38
C VAL A 199 -23.71 -6.45 8.28
N PRO A 200 -24.49 -6.93 9.28
CA PRO A 200 -25.25 -6.03 10.15
C PRO A 200 -24.42 -5.09 11.02
N THR A 201 -23.11 -5.33 11.14
CA THR A 201 -22.21 -4.54 11.99
C THR A 201 -21.03 -3.91 11.25
N LEU A 202 -21.03 -3.89 9.92
CA LEU A 202 -19.93 -3.31 9.13
C LEU A 202 -19.64 -1.84 9.45
N GLU A 203 -20.69 -1.06 9.76
CA GLU A 203 -20.58 0.36 10.11
C GLU A 203 -20.32 0.62 11.60
N ASP A 204 -20.38 -0.42 12.42
CA ASP A 204 -20.16 -0.30 13.85
C ASP A 204 -18.66 -0.13 14.13
N TRP A 205 -18.29 1.10 14.47
CA TRP A 205 -16.89 1.44 14.66
C TRP A 205 -16.21 0.68 15.79
N ARG A 206 -16.98 0.10 16.72
CA ARG A 206 -16.42 -0.72 17.81
C ARG A 206 -15.68 -1.95 17.30
N TYR A 207 -16.03 -2.39 16.09
CA TYR A 207 -15.38 -3.48 15.38
C TYR A 207 -14.49 -3.00 14.23
N SER A 208 -14.53 -1.70 13.92
CA SER A 208 -13.80 -1.07 12.80
C SER A 208 -13.57 0.41 13.05
N PHE A 209 -12.44 0.76 13.65
CA PHE A 209 -11.91 2.10 13.48
C PHE A 209 -11.33 2.22 12.08
N ILE A 210 -11.56 3.36 11.46
CA ILE A 210 -10.83 3.77 10.27
C ILE A 210 -9.71 4.64 10.81
N GLY A 211 -8.50 4.52 10.30
CA GLY A 211 -7.36 5.33 10.66
C GLY A 211 -6.58 5.58 9.38
N ASP A 212 -5.37 5.05 9.29
CA ASP A 212 -4.64 5.00 8.03
C ASP A 212 -5.38 4.14 6.98
N GLU A 213 -6.26 3.23 7.41
CA GLU A 213 -7.12 2.39 6.57
C GLU A 213 -7.93 3.14 5.51
N HIS A 214 -8.19 4.43 5.72
CA HIS A 214 -8.87 5.28 4.74
C HIS A 214 -8.18 5.26 3.36
N ALA A 215 -6.86 5.05 3.31
CA ALA A 215 -6.14 4.94 2.04
C ALA A 215 -6.66 3.79 1.15
N PHE A 216 -7.14 2.69 1.75
CA PHE A 216 -7.75 1.58 1.01
C PHE A 216 -9.13 1.94 0.45
N TYR A 217 -9.92 2.69 1.22
CA TYR A 217 -11.20 3.22 0.76
C TYR A 217 -10.99 4.18 -0.41
N GLN A 218 -10.06 5.13 -0.30
CA GLN A 218 -9.81 6.15 -1.32
C GLN A 218 -9.45 5.52 -2.67
N VAL A 219 -8.51 4.56 -2.69
CA VAL A 219 -8.13 3.89 -3.94
C VAL A 219 -9.30 3.10 -4.54
N ALA A 220 -10.08 2.41 -3.71
CA ALA A 220 -11.28 1.70 -4.17
C ALA A 220 -12.36 2.64 -4.70
N TYR A 221 -12.59 3.78 -4.05
CA TYR A 221 -13.51 4.83 -4.46
C TYR A 221 -13.12 5.42 -5.82
N GLU A 222 -11.84 5.75 -6.02
CA GLU A 222 -11.36 6.28 -7.31
C GLU A 222 -11.46 5.26 -8.45
N LEU A 223 -11.31 3.96 -8.15
CA LEU A 223 -11.60 2.87 -9.09
C LEU A 223 -13.10 2.79 -9.38
N ALA A 224 -13.94 2.90 -8.35
CA ALA A 224 -15.39 2.85 -8.47
C ALA A 224 -15.94 4.03 -9.30
N SER A 225 -15.39 5.24 -9.12
CA SER A 225 -15.81 6.49 -9.75
C SER A 225 -15.49 6.59 -11.26
N GLY A 226 -14.92 5.54 -11.86
CA GLY A 226 -14.68 5.47 -13.30
C GLY A 226 -13.37 6.08 -13.78
N ARG A 227 -12.45 6.47 -12.88
CA ARG A 227 -11.12 6.91 -13.28
C ARG A 227 -10.39 5.76 -13.97
N SER A 228 -9.61 6.05 -15.02
CA SER A 228 -8.87 5.03 -15.77
C SER A 228 -7.61 4.59 -15.02
N TRP A 229 -7.38 3.28 -14.90
CA TRP A 229 -6.24 2.73 -14.18
C TRP A 229 -5.65 1.49 -14.85
N ASP A 230 -4.33 1.35 -14.83
CA ASP A 230 -3.67 0.13 -15.27
C ASP A 230 -3.73 -0.95 -14.18
N MET A 231 -4.46 -2.04 -14.45
CA MET A 231 -4.56 -3.18 -13.53
C MET A 231 -3.21 -3.85 -13.21
N PHE A 232 -2.17 -3.68 -14.04
CA PHE A 232 -0.86 -4.30 -13.80
C PHE A 232 0.05 -3.44 -12.89
N TRP A 233 -0.43 -2.28 -12.44
CA TRP A 233 0.31 -1.38 -11.57
C TRP A 233 0.37 -1.89 -10.12
N GLN A 234 1.57 -1.94 -9.54
CA GLN A 234 1.83 -2.47 -8.20
C GLN A 234 1.92 -1.39 -7.10
N ALA A 235 2.03 -0.11 -7.47
CA ALA A 235 2.04 1.00 -6.52
C ALA A 235 0.62 1.55 -6.35
N GLY A 236 -0.24 0.75 -5.71
CA GLY A 236 -1.57 1.16 -5.25
C GLY A 236 -1.48 1.77 -3.85
N VAL A 237 -2.25 1.23 -2.91
CA VAL A 237 -2.32 1.75 -1.53
C VAL A 237 -0.92 1.73 -0.89
N TYR A 238 -0.54 2.84 -0.25
CA TYR A 238 0.78 3.10 0.34
C TYR A 238 1.99 2.91 -0.60
N SER A 239 1.75 2.84 -1.91
CA SER A 239 2.77 2.47 -2.91
C SER A 239 3.37 1.08 -2.70
N THR A 240 2.73 0.22 -1.91
CA THR A 240 3.19 -1.15 -1.58
C THR A 240 2.11 -2.22 -1.76
N HIS A 241 0.84 -1.86 -1.95
CA HIS A 241 -0.23 -2.80 -2.28
C HIS A 241 -0.52 -2.78 -3.80
N PRO A 242 -0.64 -3.94 -4.45
CA PRO A 242 -1.02 -3.97 -5.87
C PRO A 242 -2.41 -3.39 -6.10
N LEU A 243 -2.60 -2.69 -7.22
CA LEU A 243 -3.87 -2.01 -7.47
C LEU A 243 -5.05 -2.98 -7.65
N VAL A 244 -4.78 -4.19 -8.19
CA VAL A 244 -5.76 -5.28 -8.31
C VAL A 244 -6.41 -5.63 -6.97
N SER A 245 -5.69 -5.46 -5.86
CA SER A 245 -6.19 -5.70 -4.50
C SER A 245 -7.42 -4.82 -4.16
N SER A 246 -7.58 -3.68 -4.82
CA SER A 246 -8.68 -2.73 -4.59
C SER A 246 -9.85 -2.91 -5.58
N TRP A 247 -9.75 -3.84 -6.53
CA TRP A 247 -10.80 -4.04 -7.53
C TRP A 247 -12.09 -4.65 -6.96
N ILE A 248 -11.99 -5.66 -6.10
CA ILE A 248 -13.19 -6.28 -5.51
C ILE A 248 -13.98 -5.25 -4.69
N PRO A 249 -13.35 -4.46 -3.78
CA PRO A 249 -14.02 -3.34 -3.12
C PRO A 249 -14.60 -2.30 -4.08
N ALA A 250 -13.90 -1.94 -5.17
CA ALA A 250 -14.44 -1.00 -6.15
C ALA A 250 -15.70 -1.53 -6.88
N VAL A 251 -15.73 -2.83 -7.19
CA VAL A 251 -16.90 -3.48 -7.81
C VAL A 251 -18.07 -3.52 -6.83
N THR A 252 -17.84 -3.86 -5.56
CA THR A 252 -18.91 -3.86 -4.56
C THR A 252 -19.44 -2.44 -4.32
N MET A 253 -18.58 -1.42 -4.35
CA MET A 253 -19.02 -0.02 -4.30
C MET A 253 -19.93 0.35 -5.47
N ARG A 254 -19.59 -0.07 -6.69
CA ARG A 254 -20.46 0.18 -7.86
C ARG A 254 -21.82 -0.53 -7.80
N ILE A 255 -21.91 -1.66 -7.11
CA ILE A 255 -23.14 -2.46 -7.04
C ILE A 255 -24.01 -2.04 -5.85
N PHE A 256 -23.40 -1.77 -4.70
CA PHE A 256 -24.10 -1.59 -3.43
C PHE A 256 -24.08 -0.17 -2.88
N GLY A 257 -23.35 0.76 -3.53
CA GLY A 257 -23.20 2.15 -3.09
C GLY A 257 -21.72 2.50 -2.88
N ASP A 258 -21.32 3.74 -3.16
CA ASP A 258 -19.94 4.22 -3.03
C ASP A 258 -19.57 4.60 -1.58
N ASP A 259 -20.31 4.10 -0.60
CA ASP A 259 -20.13 4.32 0.83
C ASP A 259 -19.24 3.25 1.50
N PHE A 260 -19.07 3.35 2.82
CA PHE A 260 -18.28 2.39 3.62
C PHE A 260 -18.83 0.98 3.58
N THR A 261 -20.16 0.85 3.54
CA THR A 261 -20.80 -0.45 3.47
C THR A 261 -20.48 -1.11 2.13
N GLY A 262 -20.65 -0.39 1.02
CA GLY A 262 -20.27 -0.85 -0.32
C GLY A 262 -18.79 -1.19 -0.44
N TRP A 263 -17.90 -0.42 0.19
CA TRP A 263 -16.47 -0.70 0.23
C TRP A 263 -16.13 -1.97 1.03
N LYS A 264 -16.61 -2.08 2.28
CA LYS A 264 -16.33 -3.20 3.18
C LYS A 264 -16.96 -4.52 2.73
N LEU A 265 -18.07 -4.45 1.99
CA LEU A 265 -18.64 -5.61 1.30
C LEU A 265 -17.64 -6.26 0.33
N GLY A 266 -16.62 -5.54 -0.14
CA GLY A 266 -15.51 -6.09 -0.91
C GLY A 266 -14.68 -7.09 -0.12
N SER A 267 -14.31 -6.75 1.11
CA SER A 267 -13.60 -7.67 2.02
C SER A 267 -14.48 -8.86 2.41
N VAL A 268 -15.79 -8.65 2.60
CA VAL A 268 -16.76 -9.74 2.79
C VAL A 268 -16.73 -10.69 1.59
N ALA A 269 -16.80 -10.18 0.36
CA ALA A 269 -16.76 -11.01 -0.85
C ALA A 269 -15.47 -11.84 -0.95
N ILE A 270 -14.32 -11.26 -0.57
CA ILE A 270 -13.05 -11.99 -0.48
C ILE A 270 -13.13 -13.11 0.57
N ALA A 271 -13.65 -12.84 1.76
CA ALA A 271 -13.82 -13.84 2.81
C ALA A 271 -14.71 -15.01 2.38
N LEU A 272 -15.82 -14.72 1.67
CA LEU A 272 -16.71 -15.73 1.11
C LEU A 272 -15.99 -16.64 0.10
N MET A 273 -15.13 -16.07 -0.75
CA MET A 273 -14.29 -16.83 -1.66
C MET A 273 -13.30 -17.73 -0.90
N ILE A 274 -12.70 -17.26 0.20
CA ILE A 274 -11.80 -18.05 1.03
C ILE A 274 -12.52 -19.26 1.64
N VAL A 275 -13.74 -19.09 2.16
CA VAL A 275 -14.55 -20.19 2.72
C VAL A 275 -14.80 -21.27 1.67
N ALA A 276 -15.27 -20.88 0.48
CA ALA A 276 -15.56 -21.81 -0.61
C ALA A 276 -14.30 -22.55 -1.09
N LEU A 277 -13.19 -21.83 -1.30
CA LEU A 277 -11.94 -22.45 -1.72
C LEU A 277 -11.37 -23.39 -0.65
N THR A 278 -11.54 -23.06 0.63
CA THR A 278 -11.10 -23.93 1.75
C THR A 278 -11.87 -25.23 1.77
N TYR A 279 -13.19 -25.17 1.61
CA TYR A 279 -14.03 -26.36 1.49
C TYR A 279 -13.56 -27.26 0.35
N LEU A 280 -13.40 -26.67 -0.84
CA LEU A 280 -12.97 -27.41 -2.03
C LEU A 280 -11.58 -28.02 -1.83
N ALA A 281 -10.62 -27.27 -1.26
CA ALA A 281 -9.28 -27.77 -0.99
C ALA A 281 -9.30 -28.96 -0.02
N GLY A 282 -10.06 -28.87 1.08
CA GLY A 282 -10.23 -29.96 2.04
C GLY A 282 -10.89 -31.19 1.41
N ARG A 283 -11.94 -30.98 0.62
CA ARG A 283 -12.69 -32.05 -0.05
C ARG A 283 -11.83 -32.80 -1.06
N TRP A 284 -10.95 -32.08 -1.74
CA TRP A 284 -10.06 -32.60 -2.78
C TRP A 284 -8.77 -33.21 -2.25
N LEU A 285 -8.17 -32.65 -1.21
CA LEU A 285 -6.94 -33.21 -0.64
C LEU A 285 -7.27 -34.36 0.29
N PHE A 286 -8.32 -34.27 1.09
CA PHE A 286 -8.65 -35.27 2.09
C PHE A 286 -10.00 -35.90 1.79
N ASP A 287 -11.00 -35.60 2.61
CA ASP A 287 -12.37 -36.09 2.52
C ASP A 287 -13.34 -35.02 3.05
N ARG A 288 -14.62 -35.40 3.12
CA ARG A 288 -15.70 -34.52 3.54
C ARG A 288 -15.52 -34.01 4.98
N THR A 289 -15.05 -34.85 5.91
CA THR A 289 -14.85 -34.43 7.30
C THR A 289 -13.86 -33.28 7.41
N VAL A 290 -12.72 -33.39 6.73
CA VAL A 290 -11.71 -32.32 6.73
C VAL A 290 -12.26 -31.03 6.10
N ALA A 291 -13.02 -31.15 5.01
CA ALA A 291 -13.63 -30.01 4.33
C ALA A 291 -14.63 -29.26 5.23
N LEU A 292 -15.52 -29.99 5.91
CA LEU A 292 -16.52 -29.44 6.83
C LEU A 292 -15.85 -28.69 7.98
N VAL A 293 -14.86 -29.31 8.62
CA VAL A 293 -14.11 -28.70 9.74
C VAL A 293 -13.33 -27.48 9.30
N ALA A 294 -12.52 -27.59 8.23
CA ALA A 294 -11.65 -26.50 7.79
C ALA A 294 -12.46 -25.27 7.35
N SER A 295 -13.55 -25.49 6.60
CA SER A 295 -14.44 -24.40 6.16
C SER A 295 -15.18 -23.74 7.32
N ALA A 296 -15.59 -24.48 8.35
CA ALA A 296 -16.20 -23.91 9.55
C ALA A 296 -15.22 -23.01 10.31
N ILE A 297 -13.99 -23.48 10.56
CA ILE A 297 -12.94 -22.71 11.23
C ILE A 297 -12.66 -21.40 10.49
N VAL A 298 -12.57 -21.46 9.16
CA VAL A 298 -12.35 -20.27 8.32
C VAL A 298 -13.58 -19.36 8.34
N ALA A 299 -14.79 -19.90 8.16
CA ALA A 299 -16.03 -19.13 8.11
C ALA A 299 -16.41 -18.47 9.43
N THR A 300 -15.85 -18.94 10.55
CA THR A 300 -16.00 -18.25 11.83
C THR A 300 -14.71 -17.62 12.30
N SER A 301 -13.72 -17.42 11.45
CA SER A 301 -12.46 -16.82 11.89
C SER A 301 -12.69 -15.39 12.37
N HIS A 302 -12.44 -15.14 13.66
CA HIS A 302 -12.50 -13.78 14.24
C HIS A 302 -11.57 -12.78 13.54
N TYR A 303 -10.55 -13.26 12.82
CA TYR A 303 -9.71 -12.43 11.96
C TYR A 303 -10.38 -12.02 10.66
N LEU A 304 -11.03 -12.96 9.97
CA LEU A 304 -11.78 -12.61 8.77
C LEU A 304 -12.92 -11.66 9.10
N PHE A 305 -13.54 -11.78 10.28
CA PHE A 305 -14.46 -10.77 10.80
C PHE A 305 -13.76 -9.41 10.97
N ALA A 306 -12.64 -9.33 11.68
CA ALA A 306 -11.91 -8.05 11.88
C ALA A 306 -11.47 -7.38 10.57
N TYR A 307 -10.91 -8.14 9.62
CA TYR A 307 -10.50 -7.61 8.31
C TYR A 307 -11.68 -7.17 7.44
N SER A 308 -12.81 -7.86 7.54
CA SER A 308 -14.02 -7.46 6.82
C SER A 308 -14.64 -6.19 7.40
N HIS A 309 -14.56 -6.02 8.73
CA HIS A 309 -15.03 -4.80 9.39
C HIS A 309 -14.12 -3.61 9.08
N THR A 310 -12.79 -3.77 9.10
CA THR A 310 -11.84 -2.68 8.78
C THR A 310 -11.78 -2.29 7.31
N GLY A 311 -12.20 -3.17 6.39
CA GLY A 311 -12.07 -2.94 4.95
C GLY A 311 -10.65 -3.13 4.41
N HIS A 312 -9.70 -3.56 5.27
CA HIS A 312 -8.36 -3.95 4.83
C HIS A 312 -8.42 -5.12 3.87
N ASN A 313 -7.79 -4.95 2.71
CA ASN A 313 -7.78 -5.97 1.67
C ASN A 313 -6.66 -7.00 1.83
N ASN A 314 -5.83 -7.01 2.89
CA ASN A 314 -4.76 -8.00 3.09
C ASN A 314 -5.22 -9.47 3.01
N ILE A 315 -6.49 -9.74 3.32
CA ILE A 315 -7.09 -11.08 3.19
C ILE A 315 -7.19 -11.56 1.73
N ASP A 316 -7.03 -10.66 0.75
CA ASP A 316 -6.91 -10.96 -0.68
C ASP A 316 -5.71 -11.86 -1.04
N SER A 317 -4.75 -11.96 -0.13
CA SER A 317 -3.58 -12.83 -0.27
C SER A 317 -3.91 -14.30 -0.06
N ILE A 318 -5.01 -14.61 0.64
CA ILE A 318 -5.40 -15.98 1.00
C ILE A 318 -5.96 -16.75 -0.23
N PRO A 319 -6.88 -16.20 -1.04
CA PRO A 319 -7.39 -16.86 -2.25
C PRO A 319 -6.33 -17.43 -3.20
N PRO A 320 -5.29 -16.69 -3.66
CA PRO A 320 -4.29 -17.25 -4.57
C PRO A 320 -3.47 -18.38 -3.94
N VAL A 321 -3.19 -18.32 -2.63
CA VAL A 321 -2.47 -19.38 -1.89
C VAL A 321 -3.30 -20.65 -1.87
N ILE A 322 -4.56 -20.56 -1.44
CA ILE A 322 -5.42 -21.74 -1.31
C ILE A 322 -5.88 -22.28 -2.67
N LEU A 323 -6.05 -21.41 -3.66
CA LEU A 323 -6.30 -21.81 -5.05
C LEU A 323 -5.10 -22.59 -5.60
N THR A 324 -3.87 -22.18 -5.27
CA THR A 324 -2.66 -22.93 -5.65
C THR A 324 -2.61 -24.30 -4.97
N ILE A 325 -2.92 -24.38 -3.67
CA ILE A 325 -3.07 -25.65 -2.92
C ILE A 325 -4.08 -26.57 -3.63
N LEU A 326 -5.26 -26.02 -3.92
CA LEU A 326 -6.34 -26.73 -4.58
C LEU A 326 -5.88 -27.24 -5.95
N MET A 327 -5.32 -26.38 -6.80
CA MET A 327 -4.89 -26.74 -8.15
C MET A 327 -3.72 -27.74 -8.15
N VAL A 328 -2.74 -27.60 -7.26
CA VAL A 328 -1.66 -28.60 -7.09
C VAL A 328 -2.24 -29.92 -6.59
N GLY A 329 -3.20 -29.89 -5.65
CA GLY A 329 -3.91 -31.06 -5.18
C GLY A 329 -4.65 -31.80 -6.30
N LEU A 330 -5.43 -31.06 -7.10
CA LEU A 330 -6.09 -31.57 -8.30
C LEU A 330 -5.08 -32.13 -9.30
N ALA A 331 -4.02 -31.39 -9.61
CA ALA A 331 -3.01 -31.83 -10.57
C ALA A 331 -2.21 -33.04 -10.06
N THR A 332 -2.12 -33.23 -8.74
CA THR A 332 -1.48 -34.39 -8.14
C THR A 332 -2.34 -35.63 -8.25
N ARG A 333 -3.62 -35.54 -7.89
CA ARG A 333 -4.57 -36.65 -8.00
C ARG A 333 -4.97 -36.97 -9.44
N ARG A 334 -5.06 -35.94 -10.30
CA ARG A 334 -5.49 -36.03 -11.70
C ARG A 334 -4.46 -35.35 -12.60
N PRO A 335 -3.28 -35.96 -12.80
CA PRO A 335 -2.22 -35.36 -13.58
C PRO A 335 -2.66 -35.17 -15.03
N SER A 336 -2.82 -33.91 -15.43
CA SER A 336 -3.02 -33.50 -16.81
C SER A 336 -2.25 -32.22 -17.11
N ARG A 337 -2.01 -31.96 -18.40
CA ARG A 337 -1.41 -30.70 -18.82
C ARG A 337 -2.28 -29.51 -18.41
N LEU A 338 -3.60 -29.64 -18.49
CA LEU A 338 -4.55 -28.61 -18.08
C LEU A 338 -4.46 -28.29 -16.58
N THR A 339 -4.49 -29.31 -15.72
CA THR A 339 -4.45 -29.09 -14.26
C THR A 339 -3.13 -28.46 -13.81
N TRP A 340 -2.01 -28.84 -14.43
CA TRP A 340 -0.72 -28.20 -14.14
C TRP A 340 -0.62 -26.79 -14.71
N PHE A 341 -1.20 -26.53 -15.89
CA PHE A 341 -1.33 -25.18 -16.41
C PHE A 341 -2.14 -24.28 -15.48
N LEU A 342 -3.29 -24.74 -15.00
CA LEU A 342 -4.13 -24.01 -14.04
C LEU A 342 -3.41 -23.79 -12.70
N ALA A 343 -2.63 -24.76 -12.23
CA ALA A 343 -1.76 -24.58 -11.06
C ALA A 343 -0.68 -23.51 -11.29
N GLY A 344 -0.13 -23.47 -12.51
CA GLY A 344 0.78 -22.42 -12.97
C GLY A 344 0.16 -21.03 -12.95
N VAL A 345 -1.05 -20.90 -13.54
CA VAL A 345 -1.80 -19.63 -13.55
C VAL A 345 -2.10 -19.19 -12.11
N ALA A 346 -2.61 -20.08 -11.26
CA ALA A 346 -2.90 -19.77 -9.85
C ALA A 346 -1.66 -19.29 -9.09
N GLY A 347 -0.53 -19.99 -9.24
CA GLY A 347 0.73 -19.61 -8.61
C GLY A 347 1.28 -18.27 -9.13
N GLY A 348 1.20 -18.04 -10.44
CA GLY A 348 1.71 -16.81 -11.07
C GLY A 348 0.85 -15.58 -10.77
N SER A 349 -0.47 -15.72 -10.72
CA SER A 349 -1.39 -14.64 -10.38
C SER A 349 -1.20 -14.11 -8.95
N SER A 350 -0.53 -14.85 -8.06
CA SER A 350 -0.24 -14.40 -6.70
C SER A 350 0.59 -13.11 -6.61
N LEU A 351 1.33 -12.75 -7.68
CA LEU A 351 2.11 -11.51 -7.73
C LEU A 351 1.25 -10.24 -7.78
N TYR A 352 -0.04 -10.35 -8.09
CA TYR A 352 -0.97 -9.21 -8.15
C TYR A 352 -1.73 -8.96 -6.85
N PHE A 353 -1.40 -9.65 -5.76
CA PHE A 353 -2.06 -9.52 -4.47
C PHE A 353 -1.05 -9.17 -3.37
N PHE A 354 -1.56 -8.89 -2.15
CA PHE A 354 -0.71 -8.54 -1.02
C PHE A 354 0.43 -9.55 -0.81
N PHE A 355 1.58 -9.05 -0.31
CA PHE A 355 2.87 -9.75 -0.25
C PHE A 355 2.80 -11.22 0.20
N ALA A 356 1.96 -11.53 1.19
CA ALA A 356 1.83 -12.89 1.71
C ALA A 356 1.36 -13.91 0.65
N ALA A 357 0.69 -13.47 -0.42
CA ALA A 357 0.22 -14.32 -1.52
C ALA A 357 1.36 -15.03 -2.25
N ARG A 358 2.55 -14.43 -2.26
CA ARG A 358 3.69 -14.85 -3.10
C ARG A 358 4.24 -16.21 -2.74
N VAL A 359 3.95 -16.71 -1.54
CA VAL A 359 4.27 -18.08 -1.12
C VAL A 359 3.66 -19.13 -2.05
N ALA A 360 2.60 -18.79 -2.79
CA ALA A 360 2.00 -19.65 -3.81
C ALA A 360 3.00 -20.13 -4.88
N GLY A 361 3.92 -19.27 -5.33
CA GLY A 361 4.96 -19.64 -6.31
C GLY A 361 5.88 -20.77 -5.81
N PRO A 362 6.56 -20.60 -4.66
CA PRO A 362 7.31 -21.67 -4.00
C PRO A 362 6.48 -22.92 -3.74
N MET A 363 5.21 -22.78 -3.34
CA MET A 363 4.32 -23.92 -3.10
C MET A 363 4.07 -24.75 -4.37
N LEU A 364 3.84 -24.08 -5.51
CA LEU A 364 3.74 -24.72 -6.82
C LEU A 364 5.04 -25.46 -7.17
N ALA A 365 6.20 -24.82 -7.01
CA ALA A 365 7.50 -25.42 -7.31
C ALA A 365 7.72 -26.70 -6.47
N ILE A 366 7.50 -26.63 -5.16
CA ILE A 366 7.59 -27.77 -4.24
C ILE A 366 6.61 -28.88 -4.66
N GLY A 367 5.37 -28.52 -5.01
CA GLY A 367 4.36 -29.46 -5.49
C GLY A 367 4.79 -30.22 -6.75
N THR A 368 5.49 -29.56 -7.67
CA THR A 368 6.05 -30.23 -8.87
C THR A 368 7.24 -31.13 -8.55
N LEU A 369 8.12 -30.72 -7.62
CA LEU A 369 9.33 -31.45 -7.24
C LEU A 369 9.03 -32.75 -6.47
N LEU A 370 8.00 -32.74 -5.61
CA LEU A 370 7.58 -33.90 -4.80
C LEU A 370 7.05 -35.08 -5.63
N ARG A 371 6.92 -34.94 -6.96
CA ARG A 371 6.40 -35.98 -7.87
C ARG A 371 7.44 -36.95 -8.40
N GLY A 372 8.72 -36.78 -8.04
CA GLY A 372 9.81 -37.53 -8.64
C GLY A 372 10.03 -37.21 -10.13
N ARG A 373 11.04 -37.83 -10.74
CA ARG A 373 11.57 -37.42 -12.06
C ARG A 373 10.55 -37.46 -13.20
N ALA A 374 9.79 -38.55 -13.33
CA ALA A 374 8.83 -38.72 -14.42
C ALA A 374 7.62 -37.77 -14.27
N GLY A 375 7.13 -37.62 -13.04
CA GLY A 375 6.05 -36.68 -12.73
C GLY A 375 6.47 -35.22 -12.96
N PHE A 376 7.67 -34.84 -12.52
CA PHE A 376 8.22 -33.50 -12.73
C PHE A 376 8.27 -33.12 -14.22
N ARG A 377 8.82 -33.97 -15.08
CA ARG A 377 8.90 -33.72 -16.53
C ARG A 377 7.53 -33.48 -17.17
N SER A 378 6.49 -34.18 -16.69
CA SER A 378 5.13 -34.01 -17.19
C SER A 378 4.42 -32.75 -16.66
N ALA A 379 4.84 -32.24 -15.51
CA ALA A 379 4.23 -31.13 -14.80
C ALA A 379 4.87 -29.77 -15.14
N ILE A 380 6.20 -29.72 -15.24
CA ILE A 380 6.96 -28.47 -15.31
C ILE A 380 6.61 -27.62 -16.53
N GLY A 381 6.45 -28.22 -17.72
CA GLY A 381 6.15 -27.47 -18.95
C GLY A 381 4.83 -26.71 -18.87
N PRO A 382 3.69 -27.39 -18.62
CA PRO A 382 2.41 -26.71 -18.47
C PRO A 382 2.36 -25.73 -17.29
N ALA A 383 2.94 -26.09 -16.15
CA ALA A 383 2.97 -25.21 -14.98
C ALA A 383 3.79 -23.93 -15.24
N ALA A 384 4.97 -24.06 -15.84
CA ALA A 384 5.81 -22.93 -16.22
C ALA A 384 5.12 -22.05 -17.27
N LEU A 385 4.42 -22.64 -18.25
CA LEU A 385 3.66 -21.88 -19.24
C LEU A 385 2.53 -21.07 -18.59
N GLY A 386 1.71 -21.69 -17.74
CA GLY A 386 0.62 -21.00 -17.04
C GLY A 386 1.15 -19.87 -16.15
N CYS A 387 2.25 -20.13 -15.44
CA CYS A 387 2.93 -19.14 -14.59
C CYS A 387 3.49 -17.98 -15.43
N ALA A 388 4.17 -18.28 -16.55
CA ALA A 388 4.75 -17.27 -17.43
C ALA A 388 3.69 -16.36 -18.05
N LEU A 389 2.57 -16.91 -18.55
CA LEU A 389 1.48 -16.10 -19.10
C LEU A 389 0.84 -15.20 -18.04
N ALA A 390 0.71 -15.67 -16.80
CA ALA A 390 0.17 -14.86 -15.70
C ALA A 390 1.12 -13.73 -15.29
N ILE A 391 2.43 -13.99 -15.24
CA ILE A 391 3.45 -13.05 -14.73
C ILE A 391 3.98 -12.09 -15.83
N ALA A 392 3.82 -12.41 -17.11
CA ALA A 392 4.42 -11.62 -18.19
C ALA A 392 4.06 -10.11 -18.16
N PRO A 393 2.80 -9.68 -17.95
CA PRO A 393 2.47 -8.25 -17.85
C PRO A 393 3.10 -7.58 -16.63
N PHE A 394 3.14 -8.29 -15.50
CA PHE A 394 3.80 -7.86 -14.28
C PHE A 394 5.29 -7.57 -14.51
N VAL A 395 6.01 -8.48 -15.19
CA VAL A 395 7.44 -8.29 -15.51
C VAL A 395 7.64 -7.14 -16.49
N ALA A 396 6.79 -7.03 -17.51
CA ALA A 396 6.88 -5.98 -18.52
C ALA A 396 6.72 -4.56 -17.94
N ARG A 397 6.02 -4.40 -16.81
CA ARG A 397 5.91 -3.09 -16.14
C ARG A 397 7.18 -2.65 -15.39
N ASN A 398 8.25 -3.46 -15.37
CA ASN A 398 9.54 -3.18 -14.73
C ASN A 398 9.43 -2.73 -13.27
N GLN A 399 8.60 -3.41 -12.48
CA GLN A 399 8.35 -3.05 -11.08
C GLN A 399 9.21 -3.83 -10.10
N LEU A 400 10.43 -4.17 -10.52
CA LEU A 400 11.44 -4.79 -9.66
C LEU A 400 11.75 -3.89 -8.46
N GLU A 401 11.70 -2.57 -8.62
CA GLU A 401 11.84 -1.61 -7.51
C GLU A 401 10.70 -1.73 -6.48
N ILE A 402 9.49 -2.08 -6.90
CA ILE A 402 8.38 -2.31 -5.96
C ILE A 402 8.54 -3.67 -5.29
N LEU A 403 9.03 -4.69 -6.02
CA LEU A 403 9.43 -5.96 -5.42
C LEU A 403 10.50 -5.75 -4.36
N THR A 404 11.54 -4.96 -4.65
CA THR A 404 12.57 -4.61 -3.68
C THR A 404 12.00 -3.76 -2.56
N ARG A 405 11.11 -2.78 -2.78
CA ARG A 405 10.45 -2.03 -1.69
C ARG A 405 9.61 -2.92 -0.77
N MET A 406 8.89 -3.89 -1.32
CA MET A 406 8.14 -4.88 -0.55
C MET A 406 9.06 -5.90 0.16
N LEU A 407 10.23 -6.21 -0.41
CA LEU A 407 11.29 -7.02 0.20
C LEU A 407 12.14 -6.23 1.20
N VAL A 408 12.28 -4.91 1.05
CA VAL A 408 13.06 -4.00 1.91
C VAL A 408 12.37 -3.87 3.27
N GLU A 409 11.09 -4.20 3.35
CA GLU A 409 10.38 -4.48 4.59
C GLU A 409 10.72 -5.85 5.22
N SER A 410 11.95 -6.34 5.02
CA SER A 410 12.53 -7.56 5.58
C SER A 410 13.74 -7.28 6.46
N ALA A 411 14.03 -8.17 7.40
CA ALA A 411 15.20 -8.13 8.28
C ALA A 411 16.54 -7.95 7.53
N THR A 412 16.60 -8.31 6.25
CA THR A 412 17.78 -8.19 5.38
C THR A 412 18.21 -6.76 5.06
N THR A 413 17.42 -5.73 5.42
CA THR A 413 17.79 -4.31 5.23
C THR A 413 18.32 -3.64 6.48
N LYS A 414 18.35 -4.35 7.61
CA LYS A 414 18.98 -3.85 8.83
C LYS A 414 20.51 -4.00 8.68
N GLN A 415 21.25 -2.94 8.94
CA GLN A 415 22.72 -2.96 8.97
C GLN A 415 23.25 -3.69 10.23
N VAL A 416 23.01 -5.01 10.31
CA VAL A 416 23.42 -5.86 11.43
C VAL A 416 24.19 -7.09 10.94
N PRO A 417 25.10 -7.65 11.77
CA PRO A 417 25.86 -8.85 11.39
C PRO A 417 24.96 -10.02 11.01
N LEU A 418 25.38 -10.82 10.02
CA LEU A 418 24.64 -11.96 9.47
C LEU A 418 24.11 -12.93 10.54
N LEU A 419 24.89 -13.17 11.61
CA LEU A 419 24.50 -14.04 12.71
C LEU A 419 23.28 -13.51 13.49
N SER A 420 23.18 -12.19 13.63
CA SER A 420 22.05 -11.52 14.29
C SER A 420 20.79 -11.58 13.44
N VAL A 421 20.93 -11.44 12.12
CA VAL A 421 19.84 -11.63 11.16
C VAL A 421 19.32 -13.08 11.22
N LEU A 422 20.22 -14.06 11.27
CA LEU A 422 19.84 -15.48 11.38
C LEU A 422 19.13 -15.79 12.71
N TYR A 423 19.64 -15.26 13.83
CA TYR A 423 18.98 -15.39 15.13
C TYR A 423 17.58 -14.77 15.12
N GLU A 424 17.43 -13.57 14.56
CA GLU A 424 16.14 -12.88 14.44
C GLU A 424 15.17 -13.68 13.56
N ILE A 425 15.62 -14.21 12.41
CA ILE A 425 14.80 -15.08 11.54
C ILE A 425 14.31 -16.31 12.30
N ILE A 426 15.20 -17.02 13.01
CA ILE A 426 14.85 -18.23 13.76
C ILE A 426 13.87 -17.89 14.89
N SER A 427 14.15 -16.83 15.63
CA SER A 427 13.31 -16.35 16.73
C SER A 427 11.92 -15.96 16.24
N LEU A 428 11.81 -15.08 15.23
CA LEU A 428 10.54 -14.66 14.66
C LEU A 428 9.77 -15.80 14.01
N THR A 429 10.45 -16.75 13.37
CA THR A 429 9.81 -17.97 12.84
C THR A 429 9.21 -18.81 13.97
N GLY A 430 9.96 -18.99 15.07
CA GLY A 430 9.50 -19.68 16.27
C GLY A 430 8.29 -19.00 16.91
N TRP A 431 8.37 -17.69 17.13
CA TRP A 431 7.27 -16.88 17.64
C TRP A 431 6.04 -16.91 16.71
N SER A 432 6.25 -16.86 15.39
CA SER A 432 5.18 -16.98 14.40
C SER A 432 4.48 -18.33 14.45
N ALA A 433 5.21 -19.42 14.73
CA ALA A 433 4.60 -20.75 14.89
C ALA A 433 3.69 -20.81 16.13
N VAL A 434 4.06 -20.12 17.22
CA VAL A 434 3.26 -20.04 18.45
C VAL A 434 2.10 -19.04 18.32
N ALA A 435 2.25 -18.00 17.50
CA ALA A 435 1.28 -16.90 17.31
C ALA A 435 -0.15 -17.37 16.99
N PHE A 436 -0.29 -18.55 16.36
CA PHE A 436 -1.61 -19.12 16.05
C PHE A 436 -2.37 -19.59 17.30
N HIS A 437 -1.65 -19.95 18.36
CA HIS A 437 -2.18 -20.49 19.61
C HIS A 437 -2.18 -19.44 20.71
N TRP A 438 -1.13 -18.64 20.75
CA TRP A 438 -0.93 -17.58 21.74
C TRP A 438 -0.19 -16.40 21.10
N SER A 439 -0.73 -15.20 21.27
CA SER A 439 -0.06 -13.98 20.87
C SER A 439 -0.34 -12.87 21.89
N ASP A 440 0.75 -12.26 22.34
CA ASP A 440 0.77 -11.00 23.07
C ASP A 440 0.82 -9.79 22.12
N ALA A 441 0.96 -10.01 20.81
CA ALA A 441 1.01 -8.93 19.83
C ALA A 441 -0.30 -8.14 19.84
N HIS A 442 -0.16 -6.81 19.88
CA HIS A 442 -1.25 -5.87 19.88
C HIS A 442 -1.25 -5.09 18.56
N GLY A 443 -2.31 -5.27 17.77
CA GLY A 443 -2.66 -4.42 16.64
C GLY A 443 -4.11 -3.93 16.79
N LEU A 444 -4.45 -2.85 16.06
CA LEU A 444 -5.69 -2.09 16.22
C LEU A 444 -6.98 -2.95 16.25
N TYR A 445 -7.03 -4.15 15.65
CA TYR A 445 -8.19 -5.08 15.72
C TYR A 445 -7.79 -6.55 15.87
N ILE A 446 -6.51 -6.79 16.15
CA ILE A 446 -5.88 -8.11 16.19
C ILE A 446 -5.09 -8.16 17.48
N SER A 447 -5.68 -8.75 18.50
CA SER A 447 -5.08 -8.80 19.82
C SER A 447 -5.19 -10.19 20.41
N LEU A 448 -5.23 -11.25 19.61
CA LEU A 448 -5.41 -12.62 20.09
C LEU A 448 -4.57 -13.60 19.27
N GLY A 449 -4.58 -14.89 19.61
CA GLY A 449 -3.96 -15.92 18.77
C GLY A 449 -4.80 -16.21 17.52
N LEU A 450 -4.15 -16.51 16.36
CA LEU A 450 -4.83 -16.58 15.06
C LEU A 450 -6.01 -17.55 14.97
N LEU A 451 -6.02 -18.58 15.82
CA LEU A 451 -7.08 -19.56 15.95
C LEU A 451 -7.68 -19.53 17.37
N ASP A 452 -8.95 -19.88 17.49
CA ASP A 452 -9.54 -20.15 18.82
C ASP A 452 -8.83 -21.33 19.50
N PRO A 453 -8.84 -21.43 20.84
CA PRO A 453 -8.06 -22.43 21.56
C PRO A 453 -8.31 -23.89 21.11
N LEU A 454 -9.55 -24.21 20.72
CA LEU A 454 -9.94 -25.54 20.28
C LEU A 454 -9.40 -25.83 18.88
N SER A 455 -9.61 -24.93 17.93
CA SER A 455 -9.04 -25.04 16.58
C SER A 455 -7.51 -25.02 16.61
N ALA A 456 -6.92 -24.23 17.50
CA ALA A 456 -5.48 -24.16 17.70
C ALA A 456 -4.94 -25.52 18.16
N ALA A 457 -5.46 -26.09 19.25
CA ALA A 457 -5.03 -27.40 19.75
C ALA A 457 -5.15 -28.52 18.70
N LEU A 458 -6.26 -28.53 17.93
CA LEU A 458 -6.44 -29.50 16.85
C LEU A 458 -5.49 -29.26 15.67
N SER A 459 -5.21 -28.00 15.33
CA SER A 459 -4.24 -27.66 14.29
C SER A 459 -2.83 -28.13 14.67
N ALA A 460 -2.41 -27.94 15.93
CA ALA A 460 -1.15 -28.46 16.46
C ALA A 460 -1.10 -29.99 16.41
N ALA A 461 -2.18 -30.67 16.81
CA ALA A 461 -2.29 -32.12 16.70
C ALA A 461 -2.18 -32.57 15.22
N GLY A 462 -2.83 -31.86 14.31
CA GLY A 462 -2.75 -32.13 12.86
C GLY A 462 -1.36 -31.92 12.28
N VAL A 463 -0.65 -30.86 12.68
CA VAL A 463 0.75 -30.63 12.33
C VAL A 463 1.63 -31.76 12.87
N GLY A 464 1.45 -32.16 14.14
CA GLY A 464 2.16 -33.29 14.74
C GLY A 464 1.94 -34.59 13.97
N ILE A 465 0.68 -34.92 13.66
CA ILE A 465 0.32 -36.08 12.83
C ILE A 465 1.02 -36.01 11.45
N ALA A 466 1.09 -34.83 10.85
CA ALA A 466 1.73 -34.66 9.55
C ALA A 466 3.25 -34.86 9.58
N LEU A 467 3.90 -34.47 10.67
CA LEU A 467 5.34 -34.63 10.89
C LEU A 467 5.71 -36.08 11.26
N PHE A 468 4.96 -36.71 12.17
CA PHE A 468 5.29 -38.02 12.72
C PHE A 468 4.67 -39.21 11.97
N ALA A 469 3.68 -38.97 11.10
CA ALA A 469 3.12 -39.98 10.20
C ALA A 469 3.25 -39.56 8.72
N PRO A 470 4.48 -39.41 8.18
CA PRO A 470 4.75 -38.83 6.87
C PRO A 470 4.36 -39.72 5.68
N GLY A 471 3.81 -40.91 5.91
CA GLY A 471 3.44 -41.85 4.83
C GLY A 471 2.48 -41.24 3.80
N ASP A 472 1.67 -40.25 4.19
CA ASP A 472 0.78 -39.54 3.29
C ASP A 472 1.47 -38.32 2.65
N TRP A 473 1.56 -38.30 1.31
CA TRP A 473 2.15 -37.18 0.57
C TRP A 473 1.43 -35.85 0.83
N ARG A 474 0.12 -35.90 1.13
CA ARG A 474 -0.71 -34.71 1.37
C ARG A 474 -0.30 -33.99 2.66
N ARG A 475 -0.08 -34.78 3.71
CA ARG A 475 0.39 -34.29 5.01
C ARG A 475 1.78 -33.68 4.89
N ARG A 476 2.68 -34.35 4.18
CA ARG A 476 4.02 -33.82 3.88
C ARG A 476 3.98 -32.50 3.10
N ALA A 477 3.16 -32.43 2.05
CA ALA A 477 3.02 -31.21 1.25
C ALA A 477 2.49 -30.04 2.09
N LEU A 478 1.42 -30.26 2.87
CA LEU A 478 0.88 -29.23 3.78
C LEU A 478 1.92 -28.79 4.81
N ALA A 479 2.68 -29.72 5.40
CA ALA A 479 3.72 -29.38 6.38
C ALA A 479 4.84 -28.53 5.77
N ILE A 480 5.31 -28.91 4.58
CA ILE A 480 6.33 -28.14 3.85
C ILE A 480 5.82 -26.73 3.51
N TRP A 481 4.57 -26.62 3.03
CA TRP A 481 3.99 -25.33 2.72
C TRP A 481 3.77 -24.46 3.95
N PHE A 482 3.33 -25.05 5.07
CA PHE A 482 3.20 -24.33 6.33
C PHE A 482 4.55 -23.79 6.81
N VAL A 483 5.61 -24.60 6.77
CA VAL A 483 6.98 -24.14 7.09
C VAL A 483 7.44 -23.04 6.12
N ALA A 484 7.15 -23.17 4.82
CA ALA A 484 7.49 -22.15 3.85
C ALA A 484 6.79 -20.81 4.15
N ILE A 485 5.52 -20.83 4.56
CA ILE A 485 4.81 -19.64 5.02
C ILE A 485 5.53 -19.05 6.23
N LEU A 486 5.76 -19.83 7.29
CA LEU A 486 6.43 -19.34 8.50
C LEU A 486 7.79 -18.68 8.20
N LEU A 487 8.60 -19.29 7.33
CA LEU A 487 9.90 -18.75 6.93
C LEU A 487 9.77 -17.47 6.12
N ILE A 488 8.86 -17.44 5.13
CA ILE A 488 8.70 -16.28 4.23
C ILE A 488 8.04 -15.10 4.96
N THR A 489 7.02 -15.35 5.78
CA THR A 489 6.25 -14.30 6.45
C THR A 489 6.85 -13.87 7.78
N GLY A 490 7.52 -14.79 8.50
CA GLY A 490 8.18 -14.53 9.78
C GLY A 490 9.65 -14.11 9.65
N GLY A 491 10.41 -14.73 8.74
CA GLY A 491 11.85 -14.44 8.56
C GLY A 491 12.15 -13.16 7.77
N PHE A 492 11.26 -12.76 6.86
CA PHE A 492 11.46 -11.56 6.02
C PHE A 492 10.61 -10.36 6.47
N ALA A 493 10.36 -10.21 7.77
CA ALA A 493 9.63 -9.06 8.32
C ALA A 493 10.59 -8.02 8.92
N ARG A 494 10.36 -6.74 8.60
CA ARG A 494 11.08 -5.57 9.15
C ARG A 494 10.75 -5.31 10.63
N HIS A 495 9.67 -5.90 11.13
CA HIS A 495 9.13 -5.63 12.45
C HIS A 495 9.90 -6.45 13.49
N SER A 496 10.20 -5.85 14.64
CA SER A 496 10.82 -6.52 15.78
C SER A 496 9.89 -7.51 16.50
N GLY A 497 8.68 -7.76 15.96
CA GLY A 497 7.66 -8.63 16.51
C GLY A 497 6.84 -9.32 15.41
N ILE A 498 5.96 -10.24 15.82
CA ILE A 498 5.16 -11.07 14.91
C ILE A 498 4.27 -10.20 14.02
N SER A 499 4.44 -10.29 12.70
CA SER A 499 3.57 -9.62 11.73
C SER A 499 2.31 -10.46 11.44
N VAL A 500 1.29 -10.30 12.28
CA VAL A 500 0.02 -11.04 12.14
C VAL A 500 -0.64 -10.88 10.76
N PRO A 501 -0.68 -9.70 10.12
CA PRO A 501 -1.27 -9.53 8.79
C PRO A 501 -0.65 -10.44 7.71
N ARG A 502 0.64 -10.80 7.87
CA ARG A 502 1.35 -11.67 6.92
C ARG A 502 1.08 -13.16 7.18
N LEU A 503 0.69 -13.53 8.40
CA LEU A 503 0.44 -14.92 8.80
C LEU A 503 -0.97 -15.43 8.45
N LEU A 504 -1.89 -14.55 8.06
CA LEU A 504 -3.29 -14.90 7.73
C LEU A 504 -3.41 -15.97 6.64
N VAL A 505 -2.46 -16.00 5.69
CA VAL A 505 -2.42 -17.02 4.62
C VAL A 505 -2.29 -18.45 5.13
N ALA A 506 -1.82 -18.66 6.37
CA ALA A 506 -1.76 -19.97 7.00
C ALA A 506 -3.09 -20.44 7.60
N VAL A 507 -4.07 -19.55 7.84
CA VAL A 507 -5.32 -19.89 8.54
C VAL A 507 -6.06 -21.05 7.87
N PRO A 508 -6.27 -21.07 6.53
CA PRO A 508 -6.93 -22.21 5.90
C PRO A 508 -6.12 -23.51 5.98
N ILE A 509 -4.78 -23.43 5.91
CA ILE A 509 -3.90 -24.61 6.03
C ILE A 509 -4.00 -25.21 7.42
N LEU A 510 -4.04 -24.37 8.45
CA LEU A 510 -4.25 -24.82 9.83
C LEU A 510 -5.65 -25.38 10.04
N GLY A 511 -6.67 -24.82 9.39
CA GLY A 511 -8.01 -25.40 9.32
C GLY A 511 -7.99 -26.81 8.70
N LEU A 512 -7.20 -27.03 7.64
CA LEU A 512 -7.00 -28.36 7.04
C LEU A 512 -6.29 -29.33 8.00
N PHE A 513 -5.28 -28.87 8.75
CA PHE A 513 -4.64 -29.68 9.79
C PHE A 513 -5.62 -30.07 10.91
N ALA A 514 -6.41 -29.12 11.40
CA ALA A 514 -7.42 -29.38 12.42
C ALA A 514 -8.46 -30.39 11.93
N GLY A 515 -8.95 -30.23 10.69
CA GLY A 515 -9.85 -31.20 10.07
C GLY A 515 -9.22 -32.59 9.93
N ASP A 516 -7.94 -32.67 9.59
CA ASP A 516 -7.21 -33.95 9.50
C ASP A 516 -7.05 -34.62 10.87
N ALA A 517 -6.83 -33.83 11.93
CA ALA A 517 -6.77 -34.32 13.31
C ALA A 517 -8.13 -34.87 13.75
N VAL A 518 -9.23 -34.13 13.54
CA VAL A 518 -10.60 -34.60 13.83
C VAL A 518 -10.90 -35.90 13.09
N ARG A 519 -10.52 -35.98 11.82
CA ARG A 519 -10.67 -37.20 11.02
C ARG A 519 -9.86 -38.37 11.60
N ALA A 520 -8.61 -38.14 12.00
CA ALA A 520 -7.75 -39.17 12.56
C ALA A 520 -8.27 -39.70 13.91
N ILE A 521 -8.68 -38.79 14.80
CA ILE A 521 -9.26 -39.11 16.11
C ILE A 521 -10.59 -39.86 15.93
N GLY A 522 -11.48 -39.36 15.07
CA GLY A 522 -12.76 -40.02 14.81
C GLY A 522 -12.62 -41.43 14.24
N ARG A 523 -11.55 -41.69 13.48
CA ARG A 523 -11.21 -43.04 12.99
C ARG A 523 -10.66 -43.93 14.11
N SER A 524 -9.83 -43.42 15.01
CA SER A 524 -9.25 -44.22 16.10
C SER A 524 -10.30 -44.68 17.11
N ILE A 525 -11.31 -43.84 17.39
CA ILE A 525 -12.43 -44.19 18.28
C ILE A 525 -13.60 -44.89 17.55
N GLY A 526 -13.47 -45.13 16.23
CA GLY A 526 -14.43 -45.91 15.46
C GLY A 526 -15.78 -45.24 15.20
N VAL A 527 -15.83 -43.91 15.15
CA VAL A 527 -17.04 -43.12 14.80
C VAL A 527 -16.99 -42.54 13.38
N ILE A 528 -15.84 -42.58 12.71
CA ILE A 528 -15.64 -42.18 11.32
C ILE A 528 -15.00 -43.34 10.54
N GLY A 529 -15.58 -43.73 9.40
CA GLY A 529 -15.02 -44.73 8.48
C GLY A 529 -16.08 -45.59 7.77
N ASP A 530 -15.64 -46.38 6.79
CA ASP A 530 -16.54 -47.15 5.91
C ASP A 530 -17.16 -48.39 6.58
N ARG A 531 -16.56 -48.86 7.68
CA ARG A 531 -17.01 -50.04 8.45
C ARG A 531 -17.70 -49.68 9.78
N VAL A 532 -18.17 -48.45 9.93
CA VAL A 532 -18.79 -47.95 11.16
C VAL A 532 -20.28 -48.34 11.21
N THR A 533 -20.75 -48.82 12.37
CA THR A 533 -22.17 -49.16 12.58
C THR A 533 -23.05 -47.91 12.53
N ALA A 534 -24.32 -48.05 12.13
CA ALA A 534 -25.23 -46.91 12.01
C ALA A 534 -25.34 -46.06 13.29
N GLY A 535 -25.39 -46.71 14.46
CA GLY A 535 -25.40 -46.02 15.76
C GLY A 535 -24.14 -45.17 16.00
N ARG A 536 -22.95 -45.74 15.80
CA ARG A 536 -21.68 -45.00 15.94
C ARG A 536 -21.50 -43.90 14.89
N ARG A 537 -22.08 -44.07 13.70
CA ARG A 537 -22.09 -43.04 12.65
C ARG A 537 -22.91 -41.82 13.06
N ASN A 538 -24.06 -42.05 13.71
CA ASN A 538 -24.87 -40.97 14.29
C ASN A 538 -24.11 -40.28 15.42
N THR A 539 -23.46 -41.04 16.31
CA THR A 539 -22.58 -40.47 17.35
C THR A 539 -21.49 -39.58 16.74
N GLY A 540 -20.82 -40.04 15.67
CA GLY A 540 -19.82 -39.26 14.95
C GLY A 540 -20.38 -37.96 14.36
N ALA A 541 -21.58 -37.99 13.79
CA ALA A 541 -22.25 -36.79 13.27
C ALA A 541 -22.61 -35.80 14.39
N VAL A 542 -23.16 -36.28 15.51
CA VAL A 542 -23.47 -35.45 16.68
C VAL A 542 -22.21 -34.81 17.25
N LEU A 543 -21.12 -35.57 17.39
CA LEU A 543 -19.83 -35.03 17.85
C LEU A 543 -19.27 -33.97 16.90
N LEU A 544 -19.39 -34.16 15.58
CA LEU A 544 -18.96 -33.18 14.60
C LEU A 544 -19.79 -31.89 14.67
N ILE A 545 -21.12 -32.00 14.85
CA ILE A 545 -22.01 -30.85 15.01
C ILE A 545 -21.67 -30.10 16.31
N ALA A 546 -21.53 -30.81 17.43
CA ALA A 546 -21.14 -30.22 18.71
C ALA A 546 -19.79 -29.51 18.64
N PHE A 547 -18.83 -30.12 17.93
CA PHE A 547 -17.53 -29.52 17.66
C PHE A 547 -17.66 -28.21 16.86
N VAL A 548 -18.38 -28.22 15.74
CA VAL A 548 -18.58 -27.01 14.92
C VAL A 548 -19.29 -25.92 15.73
N ALA A 549 -20.32 -26.27 16.50
CA ALA A 549 -21.01 -25.32 17.37
C ALA A 549 -20.06 -24.70 18.42
N ALA A 550 -19.15 -25.48 19.00
CA ALA A 550 -18.14 -24.98 19.92
C ALA A 550 -17.15 -24.02 19.24
N VAL A 551 -16.66 -24.35 18.03
CA VAL A 551 -15.76 -23.48 17.25
C VAL A 551 -16.45 -22.15 16.90
N VAL A 552 -17.71 -22.21 16.44
CA VAL A 552 -18.53 -21.03 16.14
C VAL A 552 -18.67 -20.17 17.39
N GLY A 553 -19.15 -20.76 18.50
CA GLY A 553 -19.36 -20.04 19.76
C GLY A 553 -18.08 -19.40 20.31
N LEU A 554 -16.95 -20.12 20.29
CA LEU A 554 -15.67 -19.60 20.73
C LEU A 554 -15.22 -18.41 19.87
N ASN A 555 -15.26 -18.52 18.54
CA ASN A 555 -14.81 -17.42 17.71
C ASN A 555 -15.74 -16.20 17.77
N LEU A 556 -17.06 -16.41 17.85
CA LEU A 556 -18.00 -15.30 18.03
C LEU A 556 -17.78 -14.61 19.36
N TYR A 557 -17.56 -15.36 20.45
CA TYR A 557 -17.18 -14.79 21.74
C TYR A 557 -15.88 -13.99 21.65
N ARG A 558 -14.86 -14.52 20.95
CA ARG A 558 -13.60 -13.79 20.76
C ARG A 558 -13.80 -12.47 20.02
N PHE A 559 -14.54 -12.49 18.91
CA PHE A 559 -14.76 -11.29 18.11
C PHE A 559 -15.70 -10.27 18.77
N ARG A 560 -16.81 -10.72 19.35
CA ARG A 560 -17.86 -9.85 19.91
C ARG A 560 -17.55 -9.35 21.32
N VAL A 561 -16.78 -10.11 22.09
CA VAL A 561 -16.56 -9.86 23.52
C VAL A 561 -15.07 -9.68 23.82
N GLN A 562 -14.23 -10.66 23.51
CA GLN A 562 -12.82 -10.62 23.93
C GLN A 562 -12.00 -9.51 23.24
N THR A 563 -12.14 -9.34 21.92
CA THR A 563 -11.40 -8.33 21.16
C THR A 563 -11.80 -6.91 21.60
N PRO A 564 -13.08 -6.54 21.69
CA PRO A 564 -13.48 -5.21 22.19
C PRO A 564 -13.02 -4.96 23.63
N LEU A 565 -13.14 -5.96 24.52
CA LEU A 565 -12.62 -5.86 25.90
C LEU A 565 -11.12 -5.56 25.92
N ARG A 566 -10.32 -6.28 25.12
CA ARG A 566 -8.86 -6.13 25.07
C ARG A 566 -8.42 -4.83 24.39
N ASN A 567 -9.26 -4.27 23.52
CA ASN A 567 -9.01 -3.01 22.83
C ASN A 567 -9.61 -1.80 23.57
N HIS A 568 -10.21 -1.99 24.76
CA HIS A 568 -10.89 -0.94 25.53
C HIS A 568 -12.04 -0.26 24.76
N VAL A 569 -12.76 -1.02 23.94
CA VAL A 569 -13.90 -0.54 23.14
C VAL A 569 -15.18 -1.21 23.61
N MET A 570 -15.76 -0.70 24.71
CA MET A 570 -16.94 -1.29 25.36
C MET A 570 -18.24 -0.69 24.79
N PRO A 571 -19.43 -1.28 25.07
CA PRO A 571 -20.71 -0.67 24.68
C PRO A 571 -20.89 0.77 25.19
N GLU A 572 -20.25 1.13 26.30
CA GLU A 572 -20.29 2.45 26.93
C GLU A 572 -19.23 3.42 26.41
N THR A 573 -18.35 2.99 25.51
CA THR A 573 -17.33 3.87 24.94
C THR A 573 -17.87 4.70 23.78
N MET A 574 -17.34 5.91 23.66
CA MET A 574 -17.61 6.85 22.59
C MET A 574 -16.29 7.36 22.04
N ILE A 575 -16.36 7.85 20.81
CA ILE A 575 -15.23 8.54 20.18
C ILE A 575 -15.44 10.03 20.30
N VAL A 576 -14.39 10.72 20.73
CA VAL A 576 -14.32 12.17 20.81
C VAL A 576 -13.22 12.68 19.88
N ALA A 577 -13.58 13.63 19.02
CA ALA A 577 -12.65 14.29 18.10
C ALA A 577 -12.84 15.79 18.09
N VAL A 578 -11.91 16.45 17.41
CA VAL A 578 -11.94 17.86 17.11
C VAL A 578 -12.04 17.97 15.58
N VAL A 579 -13.15 18.48 15.06
CA VAL A 579 -13.42 18.60 13.60
C VAL A 579 -13.76 20.05 13.28
N TYR A 580 -13.76 20.46 12.01
CA TYR A 580 -14.16 21.79 11.56
C TYR A 580 -15.63 21.82 11.09
N ASP A 581 -16.44 22.77 11.58
CA ASP A 581 -17.80 23.08 11.08
C ASP A 581 -17.98 24.61 11.02
N GLU A 582 -18.53 25.11 9.92
CA GLU A 582 -18.67 26.55 9.63
C GLU A 582 -19.53 27.31 10.65
N ARG A 583 -20.48 26.63 11.31
CA ARG A 583 -21.34 27.24 12.34
C ARG A 583 -20.64 27.39 13.68
N CYS A 584 -19.50 26.72 13.87
CA CYS A 584 -18.72 26.73 15.11
C CYS A 584 -17.56 27.74 15.10
N ARG A 585 -17.50 28.60 14.08
CA ARG A 585 -16.37 29.49 13.74
C ARG A 585 -16.06 30.60 14.75
N VAL A 586 -16.96 30.92 15.68
CA VAL A 586 -16.92 32.19 16.43
C VAL A 586 -16.19 32.09 17.79
N GLY A 587 -16.01 30.88 18.33
CA GLY A 587 -15.52 30.69 19.71
C GLY A 587 -14.13 30.09 19.89
N GLY A 588 -13.42 29.76 18.81
CA GLY A 588 -12.13 29.06 18.86
C GLY A 588 -12.06 27.86 17.90
N ALA A 589 -10.84 27.34 17.72
CA ALA A 589 -10.40 26.77 16.44
C ALA A 589 -11.18 25.56 15.89
N TYR A 590 -11.97 24.79 16.66
CA TYR A 590 -12.62 23.57 16.15
C TYR A 590 -13.77 23.08 17.06
N PRO A 591 -14.93 22.65 16.52
CA PRO A 591 -15.94 21.91 17.28
C PRO A 591 -15.45 20.59 17.87
N LEU A 592 -15.94 20.30 19.07
CA LEU A 592 -15.86 18.98 19.67
C LEU A 592 -16.92 18.08 19.05
N VAL A 593 -16.51 16.97 18.44
CA VAL A 593 -17.42 15.99 17.85
C VAL A 593 -17.44 14.71 18.67
N ILE A 594 -18.66 14.24 18.98
CA ILE A 594 -18.91 13.04 19.78
C ILE A 594 -19.75 12.06 18.95
N TRP A 595 -19.31 10.80 18.87
CA TRP A 595 -20.07 9.75 18.18
C TRP A 595 -20.61 8.70 19.15
N GLY A 596 -21.94 8.51 19.11
CA GLY A 596 -22.60 7.36 19.71
C GLY A 596 -22.39 6.10 18.87
N GLY A 597 -22.05 4.98 19.51
CA GLY A 597 -21.79 3.69 18.86
C GLY A 597 -22.90 3.23 17.91
N ARG A 598 -22.70 3.40 16.59
CA ARG A 598 -23.23 2.57 15.48
C ARG A 598 -23.02 3.12 14.07
N SER A 599 -22.54 4.35 13.90
CA SER A 599 -22.50 4.98 12.58
C SER A 599 -21.10 5.10 11.98
N GLY A 600 -20.97 4.76 10.70
CA GLY A 600 -19.76 4.91 9.88
C GLY A 600 -19.25 6.35 9.66
N GLY A 601 -19.70 7.33 10.44
CA GLY A 601 -19.30 8.74 10.37
C GLY A 601 -17.85 9.05 10.81
N ILE A 602 -17.06 8.03 11.16
CA ILE A 602 -15.62 8.18 11.44
C ILE A 602 -14.84 8.73 10.23
N ALA A 603 -15.36 8.58 9.01
CA ALA A 603 -14.77 9.20 7.83
C ALA A 603 -14.64 10.73 7.94
N THR A 604 -15.67 11.37 8.51
CA THR A 604 -15.68 12.81 8.79
C THR A 604 -14.62 13.14 9.84
N MET A 605 -14.43 12.27 10.84
CA MET A 605 -13.40 12.39 11.87
C MET A 605 -11.97 12.40 11.29
N LEU A 606 -11.69 11.54 10.31
CA LEU A 606 -10.31 11.31 9.85
C LEU A 606 -9.92 12.09 8.61
N SER A 607 -10.90 12.56 7.84
CA SER A 607 -10.63 13.57 6.82
C SER A 607 -9.97 14.83 7.41
N GLY A 608 -10.13 15.06 8.72
CA GLY A 608 -9.44 16.09 9.51
C GLY A 608 -8.46 15.58 10.58
N TYR A 609 -8.13 14.29 10.63
CA TYR A 609 -7.21 13.75 11.65
C TYR A 609 -5.74 13.92 11.24
N GLU A 610 -4.97 14.62 12.08
CA GLU A 610 -3.51 14.70 12.01
C GLU A 610 -2.87 13.71 13.01
N PRO A 611 -2.01 12.78 12.56
CA PRO A 611 -1.21 11.96 13.45
C PRO A 611 -0.26 12.82 14.30
N GLY A 612 -0.62 13.07 15.56
CA GLY A 612 0.26 13.69 16.55
C GLY A 612 -0.18 15.07 17.08
N THR A 613 -1.26 15.66 16.57
CA THR A 613 -1.80 16.92 17.13
C THR A 613 -3.04 16.69 17.99
N HIS A 614 -4.06 15.96 17.50
CA HIS A 614 -5.27 15.63 18.27
C HIS A 614 -5.72 14.17 18.04
N VAL A 615 -5.37 13.29 18.98
CA VAL A 615 -5.71 11.86 18.88
C VAL A 615 -7.20 11.64 19.19
N PRO A 616 -7.99 11.00 18.28
CA PRO A 616 -9.22 10.29 18.58
C PRO A 616 -9.20 9.66 19.97
N MET A 617 -9.92 10.24 20.93
CA MET A 617 -9.98 9.65 22.24
C MET A 617 -11.19 8.72 22.31
N ILE A 618 -10.93 7.44 22.53
CA ILE A 618 -11.95 6.49 22.95
C ILE A 618 -12.12 6.68 24.45
N VAL A 619 -13.27 7.20 24.87
CA VAL A 619 -13.56 7.49 26.27
C VAL A 619 -14.88 6.86 26.67
N THR A 620 -15.00 6.49 27.94
CA THR A 620 -16.29 6.13 28.55
C THR A 620 -17.05 7.39 28.94
N GLU A 621 -18.36 7.27 29.17
CA GLU A 621 -19.18 8.38 29.68
C GLU A 621 -18.63 9.01 30.98
N PRO A 622 -18.22 8.25 32.01
CA PRO A 622 -17.62 8.84 33.21
C PRO A 622 -16.28 9.56 32.94
N GLU A 623 -15.46 9.07 32.02
CA GLU A 623 -14.20 9.72 31.63
C GLU A 623 -14.47 11.02 30.87
N PHE A 624 -15.42 10.99 29.92
CA PHE A 624 -15.88 12.17 29.21
C PHE A 624 -16.35 13.27 30.18
N LEU A 625 -17.21 12.92 31.14
CA LEU A 625 -17.74 13.88 32.12
C LEU A 625 -16.69 14.49 33.06
N ARG A 626 -15.51 13.88 33.18
CA ARG A 626 -14.41 14.37 34.02
C ARG A 626 -13.48 15.35 33.33
N ILE A 627 -13.57 15.52 32.01
CA ILE A 627 -12.67 16.37 31.25
C ILE A 627 -13.15 17.84 31.34
N PRO A 628 -12.44 18.74 32.05
CA PRO A 628 -12.94 20.09 32.35
C PRO A 628 -13.05 21.01 31.13
N ALA A 629 -12.32 20.69 30.05
CA ALA A 629 -12.31 21.45 28.80
C ALA A 629 -13.68 21.45 28.10
N TYR A 630 -14.47 20.37 28.23
CA TYR A 630 -15.77 20.23 27.56
C TYR A 630 -16.85 21.15 28.13
N GLN A 631 -16.78 21.45 29.43
CA GLN A 631 -17.67 22.45 30.05
C GLN A 631 -17.44 23.86 29.44
N ARG A 632 -16.26 24.10 28.86
CA ARG A 632 -15.82 25.39 28.35
C ARG A 632 -15.89 25.56 26.83
N TRP A 633 -16.17 24.50 26.07
CA TRP A 633 -16.19 24.55 24.59
C TRP A 633 -17.40 25.33 24.06
N SER A 634 -17.17 26.17 23.06
CA SER A 634 -18.19 27.06 22.48
C SER A 634 -19.13 26.34 21.50
N CYS A 635 -18.71 25.18 20.96
CA CYS A 635 -19.47 24.40 19.98
C CYS A 635 -19.22 22.89 20.16
N VAL A 636 -20.30 22.11 20.33
CA VAL A 636 -20.27 20.64 20.43
C VAL A 636 -21.22 20.03 19.40
N VAL A 637 -20.73 19.07 18.61
CA VAL A 637 -21.52 18.30 17.64
C VAL A 637 -21.61 16.86 18.13
N VAL A 638 -22.83 16.33 18.26
CA VAL A 638 -23.06 14.93 18.63
C VAL A 638 -23.70 14.21 17.45
N HIS A 639 -22.95 13.35 16.79
CA HIS A 639 -23.48 12.50 15.72
C HIS A 639 -24.32 11.36 16.28
N HIS A 640 -25.40 11.02 15.58
CA HIS A 640 -26.35 9.96 15.95
C HIS A 640 -26.82 10.09 17.40
N ALA A 641 -27.34 11.27 17.73
CA ALA A 641 -27.84 11.63 19.05
C ALA A 641 -28.98 10.73 19.59
N GLU A 642 -29.53 9.84 18.77
CA GLU A 642 -30.55 8.87 19.15
C GLU A 642 -30.00 7.69 19.99
N GLY A 643 -28.69 7.43 19.91
CA GLY A 643 -28.05 6.35 20.69
C GLY A 643 -28.05 6.62 22.18
N ASP A 644 -28.21 5.59 23.01
CA ASP A 644 -28.32 5.72 24.48
C ASP A 644 -27.16 6.51 25.12
N THR A 645 -25.92 6.19 24.72
CA THR A 645 -24.72 6.90 25.19
C THR A 645 -24.69 8.34 24.69
N ALA A 646 -25.10 8.59 23.44
CA ALA A 646 -25.15 9.93 22.87
C ALA A 646 -26.23 10.80 23.55
N ARG A 647 -27.41 10.26 23.84
CA ARG A 647 -28.49 10.94 24.59
C ARG A 647 -28.02 11.38 25.96
N ARG A 648 -27.36 10.48 26.72
CA ARG A 648 -26.83 10.80 28.04
C ARG A 648 -25.76 11.89 28.00
N VAL A 649 -24.91 11.87 26.98
CA VAL A 649 -23.90 12.90 26.75
C VAL A 649 -24.53 14.24 26.39
N VAL A 650 -25.51 14.27 25.48
CA VAL A 650 -26.27 15.49 25.13
C VAL A 650 -26.93 16.09 26.37
N ASP A 651 -27.58 15.26 27.19
CA ASP A 651 -28.22 15.71 28.43
C ASP A 651 -27.21 16.27 29.44
N ALA A 652 -26.03 15.66 29.54
CA ALA A 652 -24.98 16.13 30.43
C ALA A 652 -24.36 17.45 29.96
N VAL A 653 -24.09 17.59 28.66
CA VAL A 653 -23.60 18.85 28.05
C VAL A 653 -24.64 19.95 28.24
N ARG A 654 -25.94 19.64 28.04
CA ARG A 654 -27.05 20.57 28.25
C ARG A 654 -27.14 21.07 29.70
N ARG A 655 -26.96 20.18 30.69
CA ARG A 655 -26.93 20.58 32.10
C ARG A 655 -25.73 21.46 32.44
N ALA A 656 -24.59 21.22 31.79
CA ALA A 656 -23.36 21.99 32.01
C ALA A 656 -23.37 23.37 31.33
N GLN A 657 -24.20 23.59 30.30
CA GLN A 657 -24.29 24.86 29.55
C GLN A 657 -25.73 25.42 29.52
N PRO A 658 -26.17 26.10 30.59
CA PRO A 658 -27.49 26.73 30.63
C PRO A 658 -27.60 27.82 29.55
N GLY A 659 -28.55 27.69 28.62
CA GLY A 659 -28.81 28.68 27.57
C GLY A 659 -28.19 28.38 26.19
N ALA A 660 -27.58 27.21 25.99
CA ALA A 660 -27.09 26.78 24.68
C ALA A 660 -28.22 26.58 23.65
N GLU A 661 -27.98 26.98 22.41
CA GLU A 661 -28.88 26.73 21.28
C GLU A 661 -28.63 25.32 20.73
N ILE A 662 -29.70 24.54 20.55
CA ILE A 662 -29.63 23.16 20.10
C ILE A 662 -30.25 23.06 18.71
N THR A 663 -29.44 22.72 17.72
CA THR A 663 -29.90 22.52 16.34
C THR A 663 -29.77 21.05 15.96
N THR A 664 -30.89 20.40 15.62
CA THR A 664 -30.85 19.06 15.03
C THR A 664 -30.50 19.15 13.56
N LEU A 665 -29.48 18.42 13.15
CA LEU A 665 -29.05 18.28 11.77
C LEU A 665 -29.70 17.06 11.14
N THR A 666 -30.31 17.27 9.98
CA THR A 666 -30.89 16.21 9.18
C THR A 666 -30.05 15.99 7.92
N ASP A 667 -29.84 14.72 7.54
CA ASP A 667 -29.23 14.38 6.25
C ASP A 667 -30.15 14.75 5.07
N THR A 668 -29.65 14.61 3.84
CA THR A 668 -30.39 14.88 2.60
C THR A 668 -31.62 13.98 2.40
N ALA A 669 -31.75 12.90 3.18
CA ALA A 669 -32.92 12.02 3.23
C ALA A 669 -33.88 12.35 4.39
N GLY A 670 -33.63 13.44 5.13
CA GLY A 670 -34.48 13.91 6.23
C GLY A 670 -34.30 13.17 7.56
N ARG A 671 -33.27 12.32 7.70
CA ARG A 671 -32.98 11.60 8.95
C ARG A 671 -32.09 12.44 9.85
N SER A 672 -32.40 12.49 11.15
CA SER A 672 -31.55 13.13 12.17
C SER A 672 -30.17 12.49 12.22
N SER A 673 -29.14 13.19 11.75
CA SER A 673 -27.77 12.69 11.64
C SER A 673 -26.85 13.21 12.75
N ALA A 674 -27.16 14.38 13.32
CA ALA A 674 -26.40 14.97 14.42
C ALA A 674 -27.19 16.01 15.23
N VAL A 675 -26.69 16.36 16.41
CA VAL A 675 -27.18 17.46 17.26
C VAL A 675 -26.03 18.43 17.49
N LEU A 676 -26.23 19.68 17.11
CA LEU A 676 -25.31 20.79 17.34
C LEU A 676 -25.72 21.55 18.60
N ILE A 677 -24.76 21.86 19.47
CA ILE A 677 -24.94 22.65 20.69
C ILE A 677 -23.98 23.83 20.62
N THR A 678 -24.52 25.05 20.52
CA THR A 678 -23.76 26.31 20.43
C THR A 678 -24.05 27.22 21.62
N ARG A 679 -23.07 28.04 22.03
CA ARG A 679 -23.30 29.06 23.06
C ARG A 679 -24.00 30.30 22.50
N PRO A 680 -24.87 30.94 23.29
CA PRO A 680 -25.58 32.15 22.87
C PRO A 680 -24.63 33.35 22.74
N GLY A 681 -24.72 34.11 21.64
CA GLY A 681 -24.04 35.40 21.44
C GLY A 681 -22.84 35.41 20.48
N GLU A 682 -22.51 34.27 19.89
CA GLU A 682 -21.38 34.10 18.98
C GLU A 682 -21.86 34.00 17.51
N THR A 683 -22.14 35.14 16.85
CA THR A 683 -22.48 35.20 15.41
C THR A 683 -21.29 35.64 14.54
N SER A 684 -21.07 34.95 13.42
CA SER A 684 -19.91 35.04 12.51
C SER A 684 -19.77 36.40 11.79
N PRO A 685 -18.54 36.95 11.61
CA PRO A 685 -18.28 37.93 10.56
C PRO A 685 -18.46 37.25 9.20
N ALA A 686 -19.27 37.86 8.31
CA ALA A 686 -19.68 37.33 7.01
C ALA A 686 -18.57 36.53 6.30
N ALA A 687 -18.76 35.21 6.19
CA ALA A 687 -17.92 34.37 5.35
C ALA A 687 -18.18 34.76 3.88
N GLY A 688 -17.11 35.03 3.12
CA GLY A 688 -17.22 35.21 1.67
C GLY A 688 -17.62 33.91 0.97
N PRO A 689 -17.88 33.95 -0.36
CA PRO A 689 -18.21 32.76 -1.13
C PRO A 689 -17.12 31.69 -1.00
N LEU A 690 -17.53 30.44 -0.79
CA LEU A 690 -16.62 29.30 -0.80
C LEU A 690 -16.10 29.08 -2.23
N GLY A 691 -14.79 28.98 -2.38
CA GLY A 691 -14.19 28.58 -3.64
C GLY A 691 -14.13 27.06 -3.79
N GLU A 692 -14.52 26.55 -4.96
CA GLU A 692 -14.32 25.13 -5.30
C GLU A 692 -12.93 24.92 -5.90
N GLY A 693 -12.07 24.21 -5.17
CA GLY A 693 -10.76 23.76 -5.63
C GLY A 693 -10.77 22.26 -5.89
N ARG A 694 -10.53 21.83 -7.13
CA ARG A 694 -10.35 20.40 -7.43
C ARG A 694 -8.87 20.04 -7.35
N LEU A 695 -8.53 19.15 -6.41
CA LEU A 695 -7.21 18.51 -6.39
C LEU A 695 -6.97 17.79 -7.72
N LEU A 696 -5.90 18.18 -8.42
CA LEU A 696 -5.49 17.49 -9.63
C LEU A 696 -4.66 16.26 -9.28
N TYR A 697 -3.61 16.42 -8.46
CA TYR A 697 -2.75 15.33 -7.97
C TYR A 697 -1.71 15.83 -6.94
N ALA A 698 -1.21 14.94 -6.07
CA ALA A 698 -0.11 15.22 -5.13
C ALA A 698 1.24 14.84 -5.76
N ILE A 699 2.19 15.76 -5.76
CA ILE A 699 3.29 15.74 -6.73
C ILE A 699 4.60 15.22 -6.15
N ALA A 700 4.85 15.53 -4.88
CA ALA A 700 5.98 15.02 -4.11
C ALA A 700 5.51 14.88 -2.67
N ARG A 701 5.54 13.67 -2.10
CA ARG A 701 5.06 13.42 -0.73
C ARG A 701 6.22 13.43 0.26
N GLY A 702 6.02 14.14 1.36
CA GLY A 702 6.86 14.14 2.53
C GLY A 702 6.82 12.78 3.19
N ASP A 703 7.98 12.12 3.32
CA ASP A 703 8.11 10.91 4.12
C ASP A 703 9.23 11.15 5.14
N SER A 704 8.82 11.49 6.37
CA SER A 704 9.73 11.74 7.50
C SER A 704 10.63 10.54 7.83
N ARG A 705 10.36 9.35 7.29
CA ARG A 705 11.12 8.12 7.54
C ARG A 705 12.04 7.69 6.39
N ARG A 706 12.07 8.39 5.24
CA ARG A 706 12.74 7.89 4.01
C ARG A 706 13.55 8.93 3.20
N GLY A 707 14.11 9.97 3.85
CA GLY A 707 14.82 11.11 3.24
C GLY A 707 16.10 10.86 2.39
N ALA A 708 16.09 9.88 1.48
CA ALA A 708 17.21 9.59 0.56
C ALA A 708 16.81 9.43 -0.92
N GLY A 709 15.53 9.18 -1.25
CA GLY A 709 15.09 9.04 -2.64
C GLY A 709 15.03 10.37 -3.42
N LEU A 710 15.25 10.32 -4.73
CA LEU A 710 15.00 11.45 -5.65
C LEU A 710 13.50 11.82 -5.58
N GLY A 711 13.17 13.08 -5.28
CA GLY A 711 11.79 13.55 -5.14
C GLY A 711 11.12 13.31 -3.78
N ALA A 712 11.80 12.67 -2.82
CA ALA A 712 11.31 12.55 -1.44
C ALA A 712 11.61 13.83 -0.65
N LEU A 713 10.58 14.51 -0.16
CA LEU A 713 10.73 15.74 0.64
C LEU A 713 10.63 15.40 2.13
N GLN A 714 11.17 16.23 3.02
CA GLN A 714 11.04 16.05 4.47
C GLN A 714 10.35 17.24 5.13
N GLU A 715 10.80 18.46 4.85
CA GLU A 715 10.14 19.67 5.33
C GLU A 715 10.30 20.77 4.28
N ILE A 716 9.19 21.19 3.67
CA ILE A 716 9.16 22.23 2.65
C ILE A 716 9.19 23.58 3.34
N ALA A 717 10.10 24.46 2.93
CA ALA A 717 10.13 25.85 3.43
C ALA A 717 9.66 26.88 2.42
N ASP A 718 9.81 26.57 1.12
CA ASP A 718 9.38 27.42 0.01
C ASP A 718 9.41 26.66 -1.34
N ILE A 719 8.79 27.24 -2.37
CA ILE A 719 8.77 26.76 -3.75
C ILE A 719 9.07 27.90 -4.73
N ALA A 720 9.78 27.60 -5.83
CA ALA A 720 10.02 28.54 -6.91
C ALA A 720 9.88 27.86 -8.28
N ARG A 721 9.59 28.65 -9.32
CA ARG A 721 9.49 28.19 -10.71
C ARG A 721 10.29 29.11 -11.61
N ASP A 722 11.07 28.54 -12.53
CA ASP A 722 11.74 29.33 -13.57
C ASP A 722 10.88 29.50 -14.83
N PRO A 723 11.21 30.43 -15.74
CA PRO A 723 10.46 30.64 -16.99
C PRO A 723 10.46 29.42 -17.94
N SER A 724 11.40 28.48 -17.79
CA SER A 724 11.44 27.24 -18.57
C SER A 724 10.46 26.17 -18.04
N GLY A 725 9.84 26.43 -16.89
CA GLY A 725 8.89 25.55 -16.24
C GLY A 725 9.53 24.56 -15.27
N ARG A 726 10.82 24.68 -14.94
CA ARG A 726 11.42 23.88 -13.86
C ARG A 726 10.97 24.41 -12.51
N TRP A 727 10.79 23.48 -11.57
CA TRP A 727 10.37 23.75 -10.21
C TRP A 727 11.48 23.44 -9.22
N PHE A 728 11.60 24.28 -8.20
CA PHE A 728 12.59 24.17 -7.15
C PHE A 728 11.87 24.16 -5.81
N VAL A 729 12.23 23.20 -4.96
CA VAL A 729 11.63 23.07 -3.63
C VAL A 729 12.74 23.12 -2.59
N ALA A 730 12.59 24.02 -1.61
CA ALA A 730 13.49 24.11 -0.46
C ALA A 730 13.10 23.01 0.54
N ASP A 731 13.87 21.92 0.52
CA ASP A 731 13.68 20.77 1.40
C ASP A 731 14.53 20.97 2.66
N ARG A 732 14.02 21.83 3.54
CA ARG A 732 14.65 22.28 4.79
C ARG A 732 15.09 21.10 5.66
N GLY A 733 14.24 20.09 5.79
CA GLY A 733 14.51 18.91 6.61
C GLY A 733 15.75 18.15 6.12
N ASN A 734 15.88 18.00 4.79
CA ASN A 734 17.02 17.33 4.18
C ASN A 734 18.21 18.27 3.89
N ARG A 735 18.09 19.56 4.21
CA ARG A 735 19.11 20.61 3.97
C ARG A 735 19.58 20.64 2.51
N ARG A 736 18.62 20.68 1.58
CA ARG A 736 18.87 20.61 0.14
C ARG A 736 17.82 21.37 -0.66
N ILE A 737 18.12 21.61 -1.93
CA ILE A 737 17.12 21.96 -2.94
C ILE A 737 16.79 20.70 -3.75
N THR A 738 15.51 20.48 -4.03
CA THR A 738 15.06 19.43 -4.95
C THR A 738 14.49 20.07 -6.20
N GLU A 739 14.99 19.66 -7.36
CA GLU A 739 14.58 20.17 -8.67
C GLU A 739 13.60 19.21 -9.34
N PHE A 740 12.61 19.78 -10.03
CA PHE A 740 11.64 19.05 -10.80
C PHE A 740 11.45 19.68 -12.19
N ASP A 741 11.08 18.86 -13.17
CA ASP A 741 10.70 19.34 -14.50
C ASP A 741 9.29 19.94 -14.52
N ALA A 742 8.84 20.47 -15.66
CA ALA A 742 7.49 21.02 -15.80
C ALA A 742 6.37 19.99 -15.56
N SER A 743 6.67 18.70 -15.68
CA SER A 743 5.77 17.59 -15.35
C SER A 743 5.93 17.11 -13.90
N TRP A 744 6.70 17.85 -13.11
CA TRP A 744 7.09 17.57 -11.75
C TRP A 744 7.76 16.21 -11.51
N ARG A 745 8.53 15.74 -12.49
CA ARG A 745 9.44 14.61 -12.27
C ARG A 745 10.71 15.14 -11.61
N PRO A 746 11.21 14.49 -10.54
CA PRO A 746 12.44 14.94 -9.91
C PRO A 746 13.60 14.81 -10.90
N ILE A 747 14.32 15.91 -11.11
CA ILE A 747 15.49 15.98 -12.00
C ILE A 747 16.76 15.75 -11.19
N ALA A 748 16.90 16.49 -10.09
CA ALA A 748 18.12 16.53 -9.30
C ALA A 748 17.83 16.95 -7.86
N HIS A 749 18.81 16.74 -6.98
CA HIS A 749 18.88 17.42 -5.70
C HIS A 749 20.32 17.83 -5.43
N TRP A 750 20.52 18.97 -4.78
CA TRP A 750 21.85 19.48 -4.46
C TRP A 750 21.83 20.33 -3.20
N GLY A 751 23.03 20.68 -2.72
CA GLY A 751 23.19 21.51 -1.53
C GLY A 751 23.31 20.72 -0.23
N ARG A 752 23.18 19.38 -0.22
CA ARG A 752 23.45 18.60 1.00
C ARG A 752 24.92 18.79 1.43
N GLY A 753 25.12 19.24 2.66
CA GLY A 753 26.46 19.55 3.20
C GLY A 753 26.99 20.93 2.79
N VAL A 754 26.25 21.67 1.97
CA VAL A 754 26.54 23.06 1.59
C VAL A 754 25.51 24.01 2.17
N LEU A 755 24.22 23.65 2.09
CA LEU A 755 23.08 24.34 2.68
C LEU A 755 22.84 23.84 4.11
N SER A 756 22.25 24.72 4.92
CA SER A 756 21.98 24.47 6.34
C SER A 756 20.49 24.56 6.64
N THR A 757 19.83 25.65 6.27
CA THR A 757 18.38 25.83 6.45
C THR A 757 17.85 26.73 5.33
N PRO A 758 17.63 26.18 4.11
CA PRO A 758 17.05 26.96 3.02
C PRO A 758 15.61 27.35 3.37
N THR A 759 15.29 28.65 3.32
CA THR A 759 14.01 29.21 3.79
C THR A 759 13.24 30.02 2.75
N GLY A 760 13.90 30.53 1.71
CA GLY A 760 13.26 31.29 0.65
C GLY A 760 13.93 31.06 -0.70
N LEU A 761 13.15 31.01 -1.77
CA LEU A 761 13.59 30.72 -3.13
C LEU A 761 13.05 31.75 -4.13
N ALA A 762 13.91 32.18 -5.06
CA ALA A 762 13.47 32.92 -6.25
C ALA A 762 14.25 32.42 -7.47
N ALA A 763 13.55 32.16 -8.58
CA ALA A 763 14.15 31.60 -9.80
C ALA A 763 13.83 32.47 -11.02
N ASP A 764 14.81 32.62 -11.92
CA ASP A 764 14.67 33.23 -13.24
C ASP A 764 15.40 32.39 -14.30
N ASP A 765 15.47 32.90 -15.53
CA ASP A 765 16.18 32.27 -16.65
C ASP A 765 17.71 32.14 -16.41
N ARG A 766 18.27 32.89 -15.46
CA ARG A 766 19.68 32.89 -15.10
C ARG A 766 20.01 31.91 -13.97
N GLY A 767 19.00 31.35 -13.29
CA GLY A 767 19.16 30.35 -12.24
C GLY A 767 18.41 30.68 -10.95
N LEU A 768 18.82 30.06 -9.85
CA LEU A 768 18.13 30.10 -8.55
C LEU A 768 18.88 30.99 -7.54
N VAL A 769 18.13 31.75 -6.76
CA VAL A 769 18.62 32.47 -5.58
C VAL A 769 18.03 31.83 -4.34
N VAL A 770 18.89 31.38 -3.43
CA VAL A 770 18.49 30.70 -2.19
C VAL A 770 18.83 31.58 -1.00
N LEU A 771 17.81 31.85 -0.18
CA LEU A 771 17.98 32.44 1.14
C LEU A 771 18.15 31.30 2.16
N ASP A 772 19.33 31.19 2.78
CA ASP A 772 19.63 30.15 3.76
C ASP A 772 19.82 30.76 5.16
N ALA A 773 18.83 30.52 6.03
CA ALA A 773 18.81 31.05 7.40
C ALA A 773 19.84 30.41 8.31
N GLY A 774 20.20 29.15 8.06
CA GLY A 774 21.17 28.41 8.86
C GLY A 774 22.60 28.84 8.55
N LEU A 775 22.89 29.17 7.29
CA LEU A 775 24.15 29.78 6.86
C LEU A 775 24.20 31.29 7.13
N ARG A 776 23.05 31.92 7.40
CA ARG A 776 22.90 33.38 7.42
C ARG A 776 23.48 34.01 6.15
N ALA A 777 23.15 33.44 5.00
CA ALA A 777 23.70 33.81 3.71
C ALA A 777 22.68 33.75 2.57
N ILE A 778 23.05 34.35 1.44
CA ILE A 778 22.40 34.19 0.14
C ILE A 778 23.31 33.33 -0.72
N VAL A 779 22.75 32.30 -1.36
CA VAL A 779 23.47 31.41 -2.28
C VAL A 779 22.91 31.60 -3.69
N LEU A 780 23.77 32.00 -4.62
CA LEU A 780 23.46 32.14 -6.04
C LEU A 780 23.83 30.87 -6.79
N VAL A 781 22.87 30.35 -7.54
CA VAL A 781 23.02 29.16 -8.37
C VAL A 781 22.65 29.51 -9.79
N ASP A 782 23.47 29.06 -10.75
CA ASP A 782 23.20 29.30 -12.16
C ASP A 782 22.15 28.32 -12.72
N SER A 783 21.78 28.51 -13.99
CA SER A 783 20.83 27.65 -14.68
C SER A 783 21.29 26.18 -14.85
N SER A 784 22.60 25.90 -14.67
CA SER A 784 23.19 24.56 -14.71
C SER A 784 23.16 23.82 -13.36
N GLY A 785 22.76 24.51 -12.29
CA GLY A 785 22.74 23.96 -10.93
C GLY A 785 24.07 24.13 -10.18
N SER A 786 25.01 24.94 -10.69
CA SER A 786 26.29 25.19 -10.04
C SER A 786 26.23 26.41 -9.13
N ILE A 787 26.78 26.29 -7.92
CA ILE A 787 26.87 27.40 -6.97
C ILE A 787 27.91 28.40 -7.48
N GLN A 788 27.46 29.61 -7.79
CA GLN A 788 28.29 30.70 -8.29
C GLN A 788 28.88 31.53 -7.16
N ARG A 789 28.09 31.78 -6.11
CA ARG A 789 28.49 32.66 -5.01
C ARG A 789 27.68 32.44 -3.75
N THR A 790 28.32 32.61 -2.61
CA THR A 790 27.67 32.69 -1.29
C THR A 790 28.09 33.99 -0.63
N ILE A 791 27.13 34.83 -0.22
CA ILE A 791 27.41 36.09 0.49
C ILE A 791 26.66 36.12 1.81
N THR A 792 27.32 36.50 2.89
CA THR A 792 26.71 36.52 4.23
C THR A 792 25.77 37.70 4.40
N TRP A 793 24.78 37.56 5.29
CA TRP A 793 23.86 38.64 5.64
C TRP A 793 24.60 39.85 6.23
N SER A 794 25.68 39.64 6.99
CA SER A 794 26.52 40.71 7.52
C SER A 794 27.16 41.55 6.43
N ASP A 795 27.67 40.94 5.36
CA ASP A 795 28.27 41.66 4.23
C ASP A 795 27.24 42.52 3.48
N LEU A 796 25.96 42.17 3.60
CA LEU A 796 24.83 42.87 2.99
C LEU A 796 24.08 43.79 3.95
N ALA A 797 24.55 43.88 5.21
CA ALA A 797 23.87 44.59 6.29
C ALA A 797 22.40 44.17 6.46
N LEU A 798 22.10 42.88 6.29
CA LEU A 798 20.80 42.24 6.52
C LEU A 798 20.72 41.72 7.97
N GLY A 799 19.58 41.93 8.63
CA GLY A 799 19.35 41.45 9.99
C GLY A 799 18.70 40.06 10.05
N ASN A 800 17.44 39.95 9.57
CA ASN A 800 16.65 38.73 9.47
C ASN A 800 15.81 38.74 8.17
N PRO A 801 16.44 38.48 7.02
CA PRO A 801 15.71 38.35 5.77
C PRO A 801 14.82 37.10 5.78
N THR A 802 13.56 37.26 5.38
CA THR A 802 12.57 36.16 5.37
C THR A 802 11.81 36.01 4.06
N GLY A 803 11.67 37.09 3.28
CA GLY A 803 11.06 37.07 1.94
C GLY A 803 12.08 37.41 0.85
N ILE A 804 11.96 36.76 -0.31
CA ILE A 804 12.80 37.00 -1.48
C ILE A 804 11.98 36.92 -2.76
N ALA A 805 12.23 37.82 -3.71
CA ALA A 805 11.65 37.77 -5.05
C ALA A 805 12.62 38.32 -6.10
N ILE A 806 12.39 37.97 -7.36
CA ILE A 806 13.10 38.56 -8.51
C ILE A 806 12.11 39.43 -9.28
N ASP A 807 12.48 40.68 -9.53
CA ASP A 807 11.65 41.59 -10.33
C ASP A 807 11.86 41.39 -11.84
N ARG A 808 11.03 42.06 -12.64
CA ARG A 808 11.10 42.02 -14.12
C ARG A 808 12.43 42.48 -14.71
N ARG A 809 13.24 43.22 -13.96
CA ARG A 809 14.57 43.71 -14.37
C ARG A 809 15.68 42.74 -13.96
N GLY A 810 15.33 41.62 -13.33
CA GLY A 810 16.26 40.62 -12.81
C GLY A 810 16.96 41.07 -11.52
N ARG A 811 16.40 42.06 -10.79
CA ARG A 811 16.91 42.48 -9.48
C ARG A 811 16.37 41.57 -8.40
N ILE A 812 17.20 41.28 -7.42
CA ILE A 812 16.84 40.47 -6.25
C ILE A 812 16.30 41.42 -5.18
N ILE A 813 15.05 41.24 -4.79
CA ILE A 813 14.38 42.03 -3.75
C ILE A 813 14.27 41.18 -2.48
N ILE A 814 14.75 41.73 -1.37
CA ILE A 814 14.79 41.03 -0.08
C ILE A 814 14.02 41.82 0.97
N ALA A 815 13.11 41.13 1.65
CA ALA A 815 12.40 41.64 2.80
C ALA A 815 13.15 41.27 4.09
N ASP A 816 13.72 42.27 4.77
CA ASP A 816 14.39 42.13 6.06
C ASP A 816 13.42 42.46 7.19
N GLU A 817 12.80 41.43 7.74
CA GLU A 817 11.76 41.52 8.76
C GLU A 817 12.24 42.22 10.05
N SER A 818 13.51 42.02 10.40
CA SER A 818 14.07 42.61 11.63
C SER A 818 14.22 44.13 11.56
N THR A 819 14.51 44.65 10.36
CA THR A 819 14.73 46.09 10.15
C THR A 819 13.57 46.78 9.47
N GLY A 820 12.58 46.02 8.98
CA GLY A 820 11.45 46.53 8.21
C GLY A 820 11.84 47.11 6.84
N ARG A 821 13.02 46.74 6.32
CA ARG A 821 13.58 47.29 5.07
C ARG A 821 13.36 46.33 3.90
N LEU A 822 13.14 46.92 2.73
CA LEU A 822 13.17 46.24 1.44
C LEU A 822 14.44 46.64 0.71
N LEU A 823 15.32 45.68 0.45
CA LEU A 823 16.60 45.93 -0.21
C LEU A 823 16.61 45.31 -1.60
N ALA A 824 17.01 46.11 -2.61
CA ALA A 824 17.12 45.68 -3.99
C ALA A 824 18.59 45.54 -4.38
N PHE A 825 18.94 44.39 -4.94
CA PHE A 825 20.28 44.04 -5.38
C PHE A 825 20.31 43.72 -6.87
N GLU A 826 21.42 44.04 -7.53
CA GLU A 826 21.79 43.48 -8.81
C GLU A 826 22.07 41.97 -8.64
N ARG A 827 22.15 41.24 -9.77
CA ARG A 827 22.36 39.78 -9.74
C ARG A 827 23.70 39.38 -9.12
N ASP A 828 24.70 40.26 -9.17
CA ASP A 828 26.00 40.10 -8.51
C ASP A 828 25.96 40.46 -7.01
N ILE A 829 24.76 40.72 -6.46
CA ILE A 829 24.49 41.07 -5.07
C ILE A 829 25.08 42.45 -4.68
N LYS A 830 25.33 43.30 -5.68
CA LYS A 830 25.58 44.73 -5.44
C LYS A 830 24.27 45.44 -5.10
N ARG A 831 24.23 46.12 -3.95
CA ARG A 831 23.06 46.88 -3.52
C ARG A 831 22.81 48.05 -4.47
N VAL A 832 21.60 48.13 -5.02
CA VAL A 832 21.17 49.15 -5.98
C VAL A 832 20.29 50.19 -5.31
N ALA A 833 19.38 49.74 -4.45
CA ALA A 833 18.42 50.62 -3.80
C ALA A 833 17.94 50.04 -2.45
N GLU A 834 17.47 50.93 -1.59
CA GLU A 834 16.55 50.60 -0.51
C GLU A 834 15.19 51.14 -0.90
N LEU A 835 14.22 50.24 -1.04
CA LEU A 835 12.87 50.58 -1.45
C LEU A 835 12.13 51.09 -0.21
N ARG A 836 12.09 52.42 -0.07
CA ARG A 836 11.42 53.09 1.04
C ARG A 836 9.92 53.09 0.79
N MET A 837 9.17 52.37 1.62
CA MET A 837 7.72 52.55 1.69
C MET A 837 7.43 53.99 2.13
N SER A 838 6.59 54.70 1.37
CA SER A 838 6.36 56.15 1.53
C SER A 838 5.83 56.58 2.91
N ASN A 839 5.47 55.63 3.79
CA ASN A 839 5.00 55.83 5.16
C ASN A 839 5.93 55.22 6.23
N SER A 840 7.20 54.96 5.92
CA SER A 840 8.16 54.43 6.91
C SER A 840 8.43 55.43 8.03
N ASP A 841 8.08 55.06 9.26
CA ASP A 841 8.36 55.84 10.48
C ASP A 841 9.88 55.94 10.69
N PRO A 842 10.42 57.11 11.08
CA PRO A 842 11.82 57.26 11.44
C PRO A 842 12.27 56.35 12.59
N ASP A 843 11.35 55.84 13.43
CA ASP A 843 11.60 54.74 14.37
C ASP A 843 11.45 53.38 13.65
N PRO A 844 12.55 52.62 13.43
CA PRO A 844 12.52 51.35 12.73
C PRO A 844 11.62 50.29 13.40
N SER A 845 11.36 50.41 14.70
CA SER A 845 10.50 49.47 15.43
C SER A 845 9.03 49.54 15.02
N ARG A 846 8.61 50.67 14.43
CA ARG A 846 7.24 50.97 13.99
C ARG A 846 6.99 50.70 12.51
N ASN A 847 8.05 50.39 11.76
CA ASN A 847 7.93 50.04 10.35
C ASN A 847 7.20 48.71 10.15
N ALA A 848 6.57 48.58 8.98
CA ALA A 848 5.96 47.35 8.53
C ALA A 848 7.00 46.22 8.48
N ARG A 849 6.68 45.08 9.09
CA ARG A 849 7.58 43.92 9.18
C ARG A 849 7.22 42.93 8.09
N THR A 850 7.60 43.29 6.86
CA THR A 850 7.36 42.45 5.69
C THR A 850 8.11 41.12 5.88
N SER A 851 7.35 40.03 5.96
CA SER A 851 7.85 38.67 6.11
C SER A 851 7.93 37.93 4.79
N ASP A 852 7.15 38.36 3.79
CA ASP A 852 7.09 37.72 2.47
C ASP A 852 6.75 38.75 1.38
N ILE A 853 7.16 38.48 0.14
CA ILE A 853 7.01 39.39 -1.00
C ILE A 853 6.71 38.61 -2.28
N ALA A 854 5.74 39.08 -3.05
CA ALA A 854 5.44 38.58 -4.39
C ALA A 854 5.44 39.71 -5.41
N VAL A 855 6.09 39.49 -6.55
CA VAL A 855 6.13 40.45 -7.67
C VAL A 855 5.09 40.05 -8.70
N ALA A 856 4.22 40.98 -9.05
CA ALA A 856 3.22 40.78 -10.08
C ALA A 856 3.85 40.79 -11.47
N SER A 857 3.26 39.99 -12.36
CA SER A 857 2.54 40.55 -13.51
C SER A 857 3.17 41.79 -14.10
N ASP A 858 2.62 42.94 -13.67
CA ASP A 858 2.80 44.34 -14.09
C ASP A 858 3.98 45.07 -13.40
N GLY A 859 4.78 44.38 -12.57
CA GLY A 859 5.89 44.94 -11.81
C GLY A 859 5.50 45.51 -10.45
N SER A 860 4.21 45.62 -10.14
CA SER A 860 3.76 45.93 -8.78
C SER A 860 4.18 44.81 -7.82
N MET A 861 4.30 45.13 -6.54
CA MET A 861 4.71 44.18 -5.51
C MET A 861 3.66 44.11 -4.41
N ALA A 862 3.36 42.89 -3.97
CA ALA A 862 2.54 42.61 -2.80
C ALA A 862 3.46 42.21 -1.64
N LEU A 863 3.45 43.01 -0.59
CA LEU A 863 4.25 42.85 0.63
C LEU A 863 3.35 42.30 1.72
N TYR A 864 3.76 41.23 2.38
CA TYR A 864 2.94 40.57 3.40
C TYR A 864 3.60 40.64 4.77
N GLU A 865 2.85 41.16 5.76
CA GLU A 865 3.21 41.15 7.17
C GLU A 865 2.48 39.98 7.86
N ALA A 866 3.06 38.77 7.80
CA ALA A 866 2.41 37.55 8.27
C ALA A 866 2.00 37.59 9.75
N ALA A 867 2.78 38.25 10.62
CA ALA A 867 2.45 38.35 12.04
C ALA A 867 1.17 39.17 12.31
N ARG A 868 0.84 40.11 11.42
CA ARG A 868 -0.35 40.98 11.52
C ARG A 868 -1.47 40.54 10.59
N GLY A 869 -1.15 39.79 9.53
CA GLY A 869 -2.09 39.45 8.46
C GLY A 869 -2.44 40.65 7.60
N ARG A 870 -1.46 41.50 7.32
CA ARG A 870 -1.62 42.72 6.51
C ARG A 870 -0.91 42.57 5.18
N VAL A 871 -1.57 42.98 4.10
CA VAL A 871 -1.01 43.08 2.75
C VAL A 871 -0.84 44.55 2.41
N ILE A 872 0.32 44.90 1.84
CA ILE A 872 0.60 46.24 1.30
C ILE A 872 0.93 46.06 -0.18
N ILE A 873 0.18 46.76 -1.04
CA ILE A 873 0.46 46.82 -2.48
C ILE A 873 1.36 48.02 -2.75
N SER A 874 2.36 47.84 -3.60
CA SER A 874 3.32 48.88 -3.96
C SER A 874 3.67 48.86 -5.45
N ASP A 875 4.16 50.00 -5.96
CA ASP A 875 4.72 50.11 -7.31
C ASP A 875 6.14 49.50 -7.41
N GLU A 876 6.72 49.45 -8.62
CA GLU A 876 8.09 48.94 -8.87
C GLU A 876 9.19 49.68 -8.08
N MET A 877 8.89 50.86 -7.54
CA MET A 877 9.79 51.70 -6.74
C MET A 877 9.58 51.52 -5.24
N GLY A 878 8.65 50.66 -4.82
CA GLY A 878 8.32 50.37 -3.43
C GLY A 878 7.41 51.42 -2.76
N ARG A 879 6.77 52.30 -3.53
CA ARG A 879 5.78 53.25 -2.99
C ARG A 879 4.47 52.52 -2.78
N ALA A 880 3.99 52.51 -1.53
CA ALA A 880 2.71 51.90 -1.19
C ALA A 880 1.57 52.61 -1.91
N THR A 881 0.75 51.85 -2.62
CA THR A 881 -0.44 52.33 -3.33
C THR A 881 -1.72 51.97 -2.59
N ASP A 882 -1.74 50.82 -1.89
CA ASP A 882 -2.89 50.34 -1.13
C ASP A 882 -2.45 49.41 0.02
N ALA A 883 -3.33 49.20 1.01
CA ALA A 883 -3.11 48.24 2.08
C ALA A 883 -4.41 47.75 2.69
N PHE A 884 -4.47 46.45 3.02
CA PHE A 884 -5.64 45.83 3.64
C PHE A 884 -5.24 44.70 4.60
N GLU A 885 -6.14 44.38 5.53
CA GLU A 885 -5.99 43.26 6.46
C GLU A 885 -6.78 42.04 5.99
N THR A 886 -6.16 40.86 6.09
CA THR A 886 -6.73 39.57 5.65
C THR A 886 -7.19 38.72 6.83
N GLY A 887 -6.68 39.00 8.04
CA GLY A 887 -6.92 38.19 9.23
C GLY A 887 -6.29 36.79 9.18
N ILE A 888 -5.51 36.47 8.14
CA ILE A 888 -4.71 35.24 8.02
C ILE A 888 -3.30 35.57 8.52
N ARG A 889 -2.72 34.73 9.37
CA ARG A 889 -1.37 34.94 9.92
C ARG A 889 -0.45 33.77 9.60
N ASP A 890 0.85 33.98 9.75
CA ASP A 890 1.91 32.96 9.64
C ASP A 890 1.90 32.20 8.29
N GLY A 891 1.67 32.94 7.21
CA GLY A 891 1.38 32.43 5.88
C GLY A 891 2.39 32.76 4.78
N ARG A 892 1.96 32.57 3.53
CA ARG A 892 2.69 32.92 2.30
C ARG A 892 1.80 33.68 1.33
N ILE A 893 2.40 34.52 0.50
CA ILE A 893 1.69 35.33 -0.49
C ILE A 893 2.06 34.95 -1.93
N ALA A 894 1.08 34.99 -2.83
CA ALA A 894 1.30 34.96 -4.27
C ALA A 894 0.39 35.98 -4.97
N VAL A 895 0.78 36.39 -6.17
CA VAL A 895 -0.01 37.27 -7.03
C VAL A 895 -0.37 36.51 -8.30
N GLY A 896 -1.67 36.46 -8.63
CA GLY A 896 -2.15 35.91 -9.88
C GLY A 896 -1.95 36.89 -11.05
N GLY A 897 -1.99 36.38 -12.27
CA GLY A 897 -1.80 37.17 -13.50
C GLY A 897 -2.93 38.15 -13.77
N ASP A 898 -4.10 37.92 -13.17
CA ASP A 898 -5.23 38.85 -13.09
C ASP A 898 -5.04 39.96 -12.04
N GLY A 899 -3.94 39.93 -11.30
CA GLY A 899 -3.63 40.87 -10.23
C GLY A 899 -4.25 40.51 -8.88
N SER A 900 -4.96 39.38 -8.76
CA SER A 900 -5.53 38.90 -7.49
C SER A 900 -4.44 38.48 -6.50
N ILE A 901 -4.71 38.68 -5.21
CA ILE A 901 -3.78 38.37 -4.12
C ILE A 901 -4.20 37.08 -3.44
N TRP A 902 -3.28 36.11 -3.42
CA TRP A 902 -3.49 34.80 -2.81
C TRP A 902 -2.70 34.70 -1.52
N ILE A 903 -3.36 34.32 -0.44
CA ILE A 903 -2.76 34.16 0.87
C ILE A 903 -2.99 32.73 1.35
N GLY A 904 -1.89 31.99 1.52
CA GLY A 904 -1.91 30.69 2.19
C GLY A 904 -1.71 30.87 3.69
N GLY A 905 -2.56 30.27 4.52
CA GLY A 905 -2.47 30.39 5.97
C GLY A 905 -1.47 29.44 6.64
N GLY A 906 -1.19 29.74 7.91
CA GLY A 906 -0.48 28.84 8.82
C GLY A 906 -1.28 27.57 9.17
N GLN A 907 -0.79 26.78 10.13
CA GLN A 907 -1.39 25.50 10.49
C GLN A 907 -2.89 25.65 10.83
N GLY A 908 -3.74 24.81 10.21
CA GLY A 908 -5.20 24.83 10.42
C GLY A 908 -5.96 25.89 9.61
N ARG A 909 -5.28 26.71 8.80
CA ARG A 909 -5.91 27.75 7.97
C ARG A 909 -5.71 27.48 6.49
N GLY A 910 -6.79 27.63 5.73
CA GLY A 910 -6.83 27.40 4.29
C GLY A 910 -6.16 28.51 3.47
N ILE A 911 -6.57 28.59 2.21
CA ILE A 911 -6.07 29.59 1.25
C ILE A 911 -7.20 30.57 0.98
N ALA A 912 -6.90 31.86 0.88
CA ALA A 912 -7.89 32.85 0.49
C ALA A 912 -7.39 33.70 -0.69
N ARG A 913 -8.32 34.08 -1.55
CA ARG A 913 -8.10 34.95 -2.71
C ARG A 913 -8.79 36.28 -2.48
N TYR A 914 -8.04 37.36 -2.65
CA TYR A 914 -8.48 38.74 -2.48
C TYR A 914 -8.34 39.52 -3.79
N GLY A 915 -9.21 40.51 -3.97
CA GLY A 915 -9.01 41.57 -4.96
C GLY A 915 -7.88 42.51 -4.51
N ARG A 916 -7.38 43.33 -5.44
CA ARG A 916 -6.38 44.38 -5.10
C ARG A 916 -6.93 45.41 -4.12
N ASP A 917 -8.25 45.59 -4.10
CA ASP A 917 -9.00 46.45 -3.18
C ASP A 917 -9.18 45.82 -1.77
N GLY A 918 -8.62 44.64 -1.53
CA GLY A 918 -8.75 43.91 -0.27
C GLY A 918 -10.08 43.18 -0.10
N ARG A 919 -10.97 43.19 -1.10
CA ARG A 919 -12.23 42.45 -1.03
C ARG A 919 -11.94 40.95 -1.12
N LEU A 920 -12.45 40.17 -0.17
CA LEU A 920 -12.40 38.71 -0.23
C LEU A 920 -13.20 38.21 -1.45
N ILE A 921 -12.52 37.54 -2.39
CA ILE A 921 -13.13 36.96 -3.61
C ILE A 921 -13.58 35.54 -3.32
N ALA A 922 -12.70 34.73 -2.73
CA ALA A 922 -12.98 33.34 -2.41
C ALA A 922 -12.16 32.89 -1.20
N ASP A 923 -12.79 32.10 -0.32
CA ASP A 923 -12.11 31.39 0.76
C ASP A 923 -12.10 29.90 0.46
N PHE A 924 -10.93 29.28 0.57
CA PHE A 924 -10.70 27.87 0.34
C PHE A 924 -10.27 27.27 1.69
N PRO A 925 -11.23 26.90 2.56
CA PRO A 925 -10.89 26.27 3.83
C PRO A 925 -10.11 24.97 3.57
N GLN A 926 -9.23 24.62 4.51
CA GLN A 926 -8.37 23.43 4.38
C GLN A 926 -9.20 22.19 3.98
N GLY A 927 -10.37 22.03 4.61
CA GLY A 927 -11.38 21.00 4.35
C GLY A 927 -11.88 20.90 2.91
N SER A 928 -12.10 22.02 2.22
CA SER A 928 -12.71 22.03 0.88
C SER A 928 -11.71 21.71 -0.24
N ILE A 929 -10.41 21.70 0.08
CA ILE A 929 -9.33 21.48 -0.88
C ILE A 929 -8.90 19.98 -0.91
N TYR A 930 -9.53 19.10 -0.11
CA TYR A 930 -8.77 17.95 0.40
C TYR A 930 -8.76 16.62 -0.36
N GLY A 931 -7.55 16.04 -0.31
CA GLY A 931 -7.27 14.64 -0.01
C GLY A 931 -6.47 14.48 1.31
N GLY A 932 -6.77 15.30 2.33
CA GLY A 932 -6.00 15.44 3.57
C GLY A 932 -4.68 16.18 3.35
N PHE A 933 -4.03 16.61 4.44
CA PHE A 933 -2.63 17.06 4.47
C PHE A 933 -2.39 18.60 4.31
N GLY A 934 -2.37 19.33 5.46
CA GLY A 934 -1.53 20.53 5.64
C GLY A 934 -0.84 20.65 7.02
N GLU A 935 -0.08 19.64 7.49
CA GLU A 935 0.79 19.74 8.68
C GLU A 935 1.78 20.89 8.45
N GLY A 936 1.76 21.87 9.36
CA GLY A 936 2.67 23.02 9.38
C GLY A 936 2.30 24.19 8.46
N GLY A 937 1.12 24.19 7.85
CA GLY A 937 0.61 25.30 7.03
C GLY A 937 1.23 25.42 5.64
N VAL A 938 0.83 26.46 4.91
CA VAL A 938 1.37 26.76 3.58
C VAL A 938 2.80 27.28 3.73
N ALA A 939 3.76 26.52 3.20
CA ALA A 939 5.18 26.88 3.18
C ALA A 939 5.60 27.61 1.91
N GLY A 940 4.89 27.41 0.81
CA GLY A 940 5.05 28.19 -0.42
C GLY A 940 3.81 28.10 -1.30
N ILE A 941 3.53 29.15 -2.06
CA ILE A 941 2.33 29.26 -2.90
C ILE A 941 2.68 29.97 -4.20
N ILE A 942 2.27 29.40 -5.33
CA ILE A 942 2.49 29.96 -6.67
C ILE A 942 1.20 29.80 -7.48
N VAL A 943 0.82 30.87 -8.18
CA VAL A 943 -0.28 30.84 -9.16
C VAL A 943 0.32 30.60 -10.54
N ASP A 944 -0.12 29.54 -11.22
CA ASP A 944 0.23 29.24 -12.62
C ASP A 944 -0.92 29.64 -13.54
N ASP A 945 -0.90 30.89 -13.99
CA ASP A 945 -1.92 31.44 -14.89
C ASP A 945 -1.92 30.74 -16.27
N THR A 946 -0.80 30.15 -16.70
CA THR A 946 -0.73 29.48 -18.01
C THR A 946 -1.64 28.27 -18.10
N HIS A 947 -1.96 27.65 -16.96
CA HIS A 947 -2.84 26.50 -16.87
C HIS A 947 -4.08 26.73 -15.99
N GLY A 948 -4.23 27.92 -15.39
CA GLY A 948 -5.31 28.24 -14.44
C GLY A 948 -5.21 27.40 -13.16
N GLU A 949 -3.99 27.23 -12.66
CA GLU A 949 -3.69 26.31 -11.56
C GLU A 949 -3.04 27.01 -10.37
N LEU A 950 -3.26 26.45 -9.18
CA LEU A 950 -2.61 26.88 -7.95
C LEU A 950 -1.67 25.76 -7.47
N VAL A 951 -0.42 26.10 -7.24
CA VAL A 951 0.60 25.20 -6.70
C VAL A 951 0.89 25.58 -5.26
N VAL A 952 0.80 24.62 -4.35
CA VAL A 952 0.96 24.84 -2.91
C VAL A 952 1.96 23.84 -2.35
N GLY A 953 3.00 24.33 -1.69
CA GLY A 953 3.90 23.54 -0.87
C GLY A 953 3.44 23.51 0.58
N TRP A 954 3.06 22.34 1.08
CA TRP A 954 2.64 22.11 2.46
C TRP A 954 3.83 21.66 3.31
N ARG A 955 4.08 22.37 4.41
CA ARG A 955 5.35 22.29 5.17
C ARG A 955 5.84 20.87 5.48
N TYR A 956 4.97 19.94 5.89
CA TYR A 956 5.41 18.58 6.26
C TYR A 956 4.90 17.46 5.36
N GLN A 957 4.31 17.78 4.21
CA GLN A 957 3.46 16.78 3.54
C GLN A 957 3.60 16.67 2.04
N SER A 958 3.41 17.73 1.27
CA SER A 958 3.57 17.61 -0.18
C SER A 958 3.60 18.93 -0.89
N VAL A 959 4.05 18.90 -2.14
CA VAL A 959 3.66 19.92 -3.11
C VAL A 959 2.44 19.43 -3.89
N THR A 960 1.44 20.28 -4.04
CA THR A 960 0.12 19.92 -4.58
C THR A 960 -0.33 20.90 -5.66
N ARG A 961 -0.98 20.39 -6.71
CA ARG A 961 -1.62 21.19 -7.78
C ARG A 961 -3.13 21.17 -7.65
N TYR A 962 -3.72 22.34 -7.75
CA TYR A 962 -5.16 22.56 -7.74
C TYR A 962 -5.61 23.24 -9.02
N ARG A 963 -6.74 22.79 -9.57
CA ARG A 963 -7.50 23.59 -10.52
C ARG A 963 -8.54 24.36 -9.73
N VAL A 964 -8.51 25.69 -9.86
CA VAL A 964 -9.46 26.55 -9.18
C VAL A 964 -10.48 27.04 -10.19
N SER A 965 -11.77 26.81 -9.92
CA SER A 965 -12.83 27.37 -10.75
C SER A 965 -12.85 28.90 -10.58
N PRO A 966 -13.08 29.68 -11.66
CA PRO A 966 -13.16 31.14 -11.61
C PRO A 966 -14.10 31.69 -10.55
#